data_AF-A0A4E9EN94-F1
#
_entry.id   AF-A0A4E9EN94-F1
#
_cell.length_a   1.000
_cell.length_b   1.000
_cell.length_c   1.000
_cell.angle_alpha   90.00
_cell.angle_beta   90.00
_cell.angle_gamma   90.00
#
_symmetry.space_group_name_H-M   'P 1'
#
loop_
_entity.id
_entity.type
_entity.pdbx_description
1 polymer ?
#
loop_
_entity_poly.entity_id
_entity_poly.type
_entity_poly.pdbx_seq_one_letter_code
_entity_poly.pdbx_strand_id
1 'polypeptide(L)'
;CAFIYLFIHSLLLAPYLLHLRLVNGFKTKSNARPRYPNVRLLQSVINHWLPSSKAKTKTMSQDPATAPAKGGISTDADYHDAQTDVDLPRGWMYRRLHLFGKTLPWYASPRIQLGMVAFVCFMCPGMFNALGGLGGGGKTDPTLADNMNTALYGTFAVVGIFGGTFVNKLGIKACLSFGGVGYGLYAISLLVSVHKHVPGFNIFAGVWLGLCAAVLWTAQGTIMISYPHENQKGMYFAWFWGIFNMGAVVGSLIPLGENINIKENKTVSDGTYIGFIVLMFFGALLALTLCNAGDIIRKDGSRVILMKNPTWQSELWGLWETLRFEPFVVLLFPMFFSSNWFYVYQQNSVNGAYFNTRTKALNGLLYWLAQIIAAVIWGYLLDIERVKRTTRAKAAWAALFVLTFVIWGGGYAFEKTYTRETVSPDSGFVPGDWTDSGYAGPMFLYIFYGFYDAAWQATIYWFMGALSNSGRRSANYVGFYKGIQSVGACVVNHLDAKKISYRSEFISNWVLLSVSLVIAAPVILLKIKDHVSTEEDLQGTDETIADVLPSGHPEKNHERTSTVLALGLFASFIFERINLLKTFYMNAPARLTKINNIGVHEVKFSDRIRSCEDVLLVEKYHLAILACDGGRERHNTVMGVFAGNVTENANLWAYDYETTGEESLKPIALAGFPNGNDFHSLGLAFDQHTSNLFVTNHAQAGPRIEMFNLDIDSLTARYIQTIEHPLLHGPNSIEIINDHEFYVSNDHYITKRQSVLISNLETYLGTPTGTVVHVSLKESKVEAKVVARVPFANGIEILNSSTVAVASSSRAAVYFFDTPDPTTLKYNSKILLPFLPDNLSGYGDKLMIAGHAHMPSLVKFTHSRRICNDPIEYERASTKAREYCETVEATSWAAEWSDSEGLKNLYVDTEYPSSSTVVKGKGVGIITGLYAKGIMDPEYLFKQTSRLFLPSLNLLPYVLITTSNFLPQPDPNSQNAYQQEGQKKQGARADAAGTRAPVKANGLPVKPPKPTSICQNCRKEIVNTNKLQLEVHAETHDAKLWPKEKCWPNDFQ
;
A
#
# COMPACT_ATOMS: atom_id res chain seq x y z
N CYS A 1 10.92 38.12 7.36
CA CYS A 1 9.86 37.66 8.29
C CYS A 1 8.47 37.62 7.64
N ALA A 2 7.89 38.73 7.15
CA ALA A 2 6.59 38.69 6.44
C ALA A 2 6.58 37.74 5.23
N PHE A 3 7.69 37.69 4.47
CA PHE A 3 7.87 36.75 3.35
C PHE A 3 7.89 35.28 3.77
N ILE A 4 8.37 34.96 4.98
CA ILE A 4 8.47 33.59 5.52
C ILE A 4 7.13 33.16 6.14
N TYR A 5 6.43 34.08 6.82
CA TYR A 5 5.05 33.87 7.27
C TYR A 5 4.12 33.62 6.08
N LEU A 6 4.23 34.42 5.01
CA LEU A 6 3.53 34.20 3.74
C LEU A 6 3.92 32.89 3.06
N PHE A 7 5.21 32.48 3.11
CA PHE A 7 5.67 31.22 2.52
C PHE A 7 5.17 29.98 3.27
N ILE A 8 5.16 30.01 4.62
CA ILE A 8 4.58 28.94 5.46
C ILE A 8 3.06 28.87 5.24
N HIS A 9 2.37 30.02 5.16
CA HIS A 9 0.95 30.04 4.78
C HIS A 9 0.71 29.51 3.36
N SER A 10 1.59 29.83 2.40
CA SER A 10 1.49 29.36 1.02
C SER A 10 1.73 27.86 0.88
N LEU A 11 2.64 27.28 1.67
CA LEU A 11 2.89 25.83 1.75
C LEU A 11 1.69 25.07 2.33
N LEU A 12 1.00 25.65 3.32
CA LEU A 12 -0.23 25.08 3.90
C LEU A 12 -1.44 25.20 2.95
N LEU A 13 -1.47 26.18 2.05
CA LEU A 13 -2.53 26.41 1.05
C LEU A 13 -2.29 25.74 -0.31
N ALA A 14 -1.06 25.31 -0.61
CA ALA A 14 -0.68 24.67 -1.88
C ALA A 14 -1.52 23.41 -2.25
N PRO A 15 -1.94 22.53 -1.31
CA PRO A 15 -2.83 21.40 -1.63
C PRO A 15 -4.19 21.86 -2.18
N TYR A 16 -4.70 22.99 -1.70
CA TYR A 16 -6.01 23.53 -2.07
C TYR A 16 -5.99 24.17 -3.47
N LEU A 17 -4.89 24.84 -3.82
CA LEU A 17 -4.71 25.50 -5.13
C LEU A 17 -4.38 24.51 -6.27
N LEU A 18 -3.70 23.39 -5.97
CA LEU A 18 -3.42 22.35 -6.96
C LEU A 18 -4.68 21.54 -7.31
N HIS A 19 -5.57 21.33 -6.33
CA HIS A 19 -6.86 20.67 -6.54
C HIS A 19 -7.81 21.50 -7.43
N LEU A 20 -7.74 22.84 -7.32
CA LEU A 20 -8.50 23.78 -8.15
C LEU A 20 -7.98 23.89 -9.59
N ARG A 21 -6.69 23.62 -9.84
CA ARG A 21 -6.10 23.62 -11.20
C ARG A 21 -6.28 22.32 -11.98
N LEU A 22 -6.59 21.21 -11.32
CA LEU A 22 -6.90 19.93 -11.99
C LEU A 22 -8.39 19.79 -12.35
N VAL A 23 -9.27 20.56 -11.69
CA VAL A 23 -10.72 20.54 -11.95
C VAL A 23 -11.14 21.50 -13.08
N ASN A 24 -10.37 22.54 -13.37
CA ASN A 24 -10.67 23.50 -14.43
C ASN A 24 -9.65 23.42 -15.59
N GLY A 25 -9.93 22.52 -16.54
CA GLY A 25 -9.23 22.51 -17.82
C GLY A 25 -9.63 23.70 -18.68
N PHE A 26 -8.68 24.53 -19.11
CA PHE A 26 -8.82 25.33 -20.33
C PHE A 26 -7.50 25.49 -21.08
N LYS A 27 -7.64 25.33 -22.40
CA LYS A 27 -6.65 25.49 -23.48
C LYS A 27 -6.05 26.90 -23.48
N THR A 28 -4.73 27.00 -23.69
CA THR A 28 -4.14 28.10 -24.47
C THR A 28 -2.91 27.63 -25.25
N LYS A 29 -2.99 27.76 -26.58
CA LYS A 29 -1.86 27.80 -27.51
C LYS A 29 -1.07 29.09 -27.28
N SER A 30 0.26 29.02 -27.21
CA SER A 30 1.12 30.01 -27.89
C SER A 30 2.57 29.55 -27.93
N ASN A 31 3.09 29.44 -29.16
CA ASN A 31 4.51 29.38 -29.49
C ASN A 31 5.22 30.65 -29.00
N ALA A 32 6.32 30.49 -28.25
CA ALA A 32 7.45 31.43 -28.25
C ALA A 32 8.66 30.80 -27.53
N ARG A 33 9.75 30.56 -28.26
CA ARG A 33 11.08 30.30 -27.70
C ARG A 33 11.73 31.64 -27.33
N PRO A 34 12.41 31.77 -26.19
CA PRO A 34 13.48 32.74 -26.03
C PRO A 34 14.85 32.08 -26.22
N ARG A 35 15.64 32.62 -27.16
CA ARG A 35 17.09 32.45 -27.23
C ARG A 35 17.74 33.36 -26.18
N TYR A 36 18.73 32.86 -25.46
CA TYR A 36 19.78 33.69 -24.85
C TYR A 36 21.17 33.04 -25.03
N PRO A 37 22.25 33.85 -25.09
CA PRO A 37 23.55 33.46 -25.65
C PRO A 37 24.56 32.94 -24.61
N ASN A 38 25.53 32.20 -25.14
CA ASN A 38 26.87 31.86 -24.64
C ASN A 38 27.32 32.40 -23.26
N VAL A 39 27.64 31.47 -22.35
CA VAL A 39 28.73 31.62 -21.37
C VAL A 39 29.63 30.38 -21.46
N ARG A 40 30.63 30.45 -22.34
CA ARG A 40 31.84 29.63 -22.28
C ARG A 40 32.86 30.39 -21.44
N LEU A 41 33.03 30.06 -20.16
CA LEU A 41 34.28 30.35 -19.42
C LEU A 41 34.36 29.65 -18.05
N LEU A 42 34.31 28.31 -17.98
CA LEU A 42 34.75 27.59 -16.76
C LEU A 42 34.97 26.07 -16.95
N GLN A 43 35.39 25.64 -18.14
CA GLN A 43 35.64 24.22 -18.44
C GLN A 43 37.07 23.91 -18.94
N SER A 44 38.00 24.88 -18.91
CA SER A 44 39.34 24.69 -19.50
C SER A 44 40.50 24.57 -18.51
N VAL A 45 40.28 24.37 -17.20
CA VAL A 45 41.39 24.33 -16.21
C VAL A 45 41.55 22.97 -15.50
N ILE A 46 40.65 22.00 -15.65
CA ILE A 46 40.70 20.75 -14.86
C ILE A 46 40.86 19.51 -15.76
N ASN A 47 41.73 19.55 -16.77
CA ASN A 47 41.97 18.38 -17.65
C ASN A 47 43.43 18.21 -18.07
N HIS A 48 44.38 18.49 -17.17
CA HIS A 48 45.76 18.02 -17.30
C HIS A 48 46.22 17.52 -15.94
N TRP A 49 46.21 16.19 -15.76
CA TRP A 49 47.11 15.37 -14.93
C TRP A 49 46.49 13.97 -14.80
N LEU A 50 46.68 13.17 -15.85
CA LEU A 50 46.59 11.70 -15.84
C LEU A 50 48.01 11.16 -15.56
N PRO A 51 48.21 9.95 -15.00
CA PRO A 51 48.11 8.75 -15.84
C PRO A 51 47.58 7.46 -15.19
N SER A 52 46.64 6.83 -15.90
CA SER A 52 46.67 5.46 -16.44
C SER A 52 47.61 4.41 -15.80
N SER A 53 47.03 3.25 -15.41
CA SER A 53 47.67 1.95 -15.65
C SER A 53 46.65 0.84 -15.95
N LYS A 54 46.84 0.17 -17.09
CA LYS A 54 46.21 -1.11 -17.50
C LYS A 54 46.89 -2.29 -16.79
N ALA A 55 46.14 -3.32 -16.36
CA ALA A 55 46.67 -4.69 -16.29
C ALA A 55 45.57 -5.80 -16.16
N LYS A 56 45.48 -6.61 -17.22
CA LYS A 56 45.30 -8.08 -17.33
C LYS A 56 44.53 -8.86 -16.23
N THR A 57 43.40 -9.43 -16.64
CA THR A 57 42.71 -10.58 -16.03
C THR A 57 43.43 -11.89 -16.35
N LYS A 58 43.60 -12.77 -15.34
CA LYS A 58 44.04 -14.17 -15.46
C LYS A 58 42.93 -15.09 -14.92
N THR A 59 42.67 -16.17 -15.63
CA THR A 59 41.74 -17.27 -15.34
C THR A 59 42.39 -18.40 -14.52
N MET A 60 41.54 -19.29 -13.96
CA MET A 60 41.73 -20.62 -13.32
C MET A 60 41.24 -20.62 -11.85
N SER A 61 40.56 -21.62 -11.27
CA SER A 61 39.95 -22.89 -11.71
C SER A 61 39.25 -23.55 -10.49
N GLN A 62 38.10 -24.19 -10.70
CA GLN A 62 37.48 -25.40 -10.08
C GLN A 62 37.49 -25.71 -8.55
N ASP A 63 36.28 -26.15 -8.11
CA ASP A 63 35.74 -26.72 -6.85
C ASP A 63 36.48 -27.99 -6.29
N PRO A 64 36.09 -28.74 -5.19
CA PRO A 64 34.76 -28.84 -4.50
C PRO A 64 34.67 -29.25 -2.98
N ALA A 65 33.41 -29.28 -2.48
CA ALA A 65 32.74 -30.37 -1.71
C ALA A 65 32.39 -30.26 -0.19
N THR A 66 31.07 -30.45 0.10
CA THR A 66 30.38 -31.24 1.17
C THR A 66 30.47 -30.78 2.65
N ALA A 67 29.47 -30.89 3.57
CA ALA A 67 28.21 -31.64 3.72
C ALA A 67 27.31 -31.03 4.87
N PRO A 68 26.10 -31.58 5.21
CA PRO A 68 24.98 -30.87 5.87
C PRO A 68 24.70 -31.21 7.36
N ALA A 69 23.96 -30.34 8.09
CA ALA A 69 23.29 -30.69 9.36
C ALA A 69 22.10 -29.72 9.62
N LYS A 70 20.85 -30.23 9.59
CA LYS A 70 19.95 -30.65 10.71
C LYS A 70 19.26 -29.49 11.44
N GLY A 71 17.92 -29.58 11.49
CA GLY A 71 17.01 -28.53 11.92
C GLY A 71 16.81 -28.38 13.42
N GLY A 72 16.19 -27.25 13.75
CA GLY A 72 15.61 -26.91 15.04
C GLY A 72 14.88 -25.57 14.89
N ILE A 73 13.57 -25.56 15.11
CA ILE A 73 12.77 -24.34 15.28
C ILE A 73 13.08 -23.83 16.69
N SER A 74 13.61 -22.61 16.83
CA SER A 74 13.67 -21.92 18.12
C SER A 74 13.20 -20.47 17.99
N THR A 75 12.34 -20.11 18.93
CA THR A 75 11.59 -18.87 19.10
C THR A 75 12.46 -17.65 19.40
N ASP A 76 11.86 -16.47 19.16
CA ASP A 76 12.36 -15.13 19.44
C ASP A 76 13.03 -14.91 20.80
N ALA A 77 13.91 -13.90 20.81
CA ALA A 77 14.59 -13.26 21.93
C ALA A 77 15.87 -13.95 22.45
N ASP A 78 17.01 -13.61 21.84
CA ASP A 78 18.26 -13.30 22.55
C ASP A 78 19.31 -12.79 21.56
N TYR A 79 19.60 -11.48 21.60
CA TYR A 79 20.75 -10.87 20.90
C TYR A 79 21.58 -10.10 21.92
N HIS A 80 22.19 -10.83 22.85
CA HIS A 80 23.27 -10.31 23.69
C HIS A 80 24.60 -11.00 23.33
N ASP A 81 25.53 -10.17 22.84
CA ASP A 81 26.98 -10.29 22.98
C ASP A 81 27.70 -11.56 22.47
N ALA A 82 27.24 -12.15 21.37
CA ALA A 82 28.12 -12.97 20.54
C ALA A 82 28.89 -12.09 19.56
N GLN A 83 30.21 -12.22 19.53
CA GLN A 83 31.07 -11.71 18.46
C GLN A 83 30.60 -12.26 17.10
N THR A 84 29.63 -11.59 16.47
CA THR A 84 29.30 -11.85 15.08
C THR A 84 30.42 -11.26 14.25
N ASP A 85 31.26 -12.13 13.69
CA ASP A 85 32.30 -11.74 12.76
C ASP A 85 31.63 -11.28 11.45
N VAL A 86 31.17 -10.03 11.45
CA VAL A 86 30.62 -9.37 10.27
C VAL A 86 31.70 -9.40 9.19
N ASP A 87 31.39 -10.04 8.06
CA ASP A 87 32.26 -10.12 6.89
C ASP A 87 32.42 -8.72 6.27
N LEU A 88 33.40 -7.98 6.79
CA LEU A 88 33.69 -6.62 6.36
C LEU A 88 34.50 -6.64 5.05
N PRO A 89 34.23 -5.73 4.09
CA PRO A 89 34.99 -5.66 2.85
C PRO A 89 36.49 -5.46 3.10
N ARG A 90 37.32 -6.00 2.21
CA ARG A 90 38.77 -5.76 2.26
C ARG A 90 39.08 -4.29 1.98
N GLY A 91 39.79 -3.63 2.88
CA GLY A 91 40.22 -2.23 2.71
C GLY A 91 40.72 -1.61 4.01
N TRP A 92 41.51 -0.53 3.91
CA TRP A 92 42.07 0.15 5.08
C TRP A 92 40.97 0.70 6.02
N MET A 93 39.85 1.14 5.45
CA MET A 93 38.71 1.74 6.17
C MET A 93 37.94 0.75 7.05
N TYR A 94 38.04 -0.54 6.72
CA TYR A 94 37.36 -1.63 7.41
C TYR A 94 38.31 -2.45 8.29
N ARG A 95 39.60 -2.10 8.30
CA ARG A 95 40.61 -2.77 9.11
C ARG A 95 40.39 -2.50 10.59
N ARG A 96 40.34 -3.56 11.39
CA ARG A 96 40.27 -3.47 12.86
C ARG A 96 41.69 -3.36 13.43
N LEU A 97 41.95 -2.31 14.19
CA LEU A 97 43.21 -2.11 14.90
C LEU A 97 43.07 -2.72 16.31
N HIS A 98 44.08 -3.47 16.72
CA HIS A 98 44.16 -4.06 18.05
C HIS A 98 45.22 -3.29 18.82
N LEU A 99 44.80 -2.51 19.82
CA LEU A 99 45.68 -1.74 20.69
C LEU A 99 45.39 -2.09 22.15
N PHE A 100 46.44 -2.37 22.93
CA PHE A 100 46.34 -2.65 24.37
C PHE A 100 45.28 -3.70 24.75
N GLY A 101 45.19 -4.79 23.98
CA GLY A 101 44.23 -5.89 24.25
C GLY A 101 42.77 -5.57 23.93
N LYS A 102 42.45 -4.38 23.38
CA LYS A 102 41.10 -4.02 22.92
C LYS A 102 41.09 -3.80 21.40
N THR A 103 40.06 -4.34 20.75
CA THR A 103 39.82 -4.12 19.32
C THR A 103 39.08 -2.80 19.12
N LEU A 104 39.71 -1.84 18.46
CA LEU A 104 39.08 -0.57 18.12
C LEU A 104 38.06 -0.77 16.97
N PRO A 105 36.96 0.01 16.95
CA PRO A 105 36.06 0.03 15.80
C PRO A 105 36.80 0.44 14.53
N TRP A 106 36.36 -0.09 13.38
CA TRP A 106 36.93 0.28 12.08
C TRP A 106 36.58 1.73 11.70
N TYR A 107 37.37 2.33 10.82
CA TYR A 107 37.26 3.74 10.45
C TYR A 107 35.88 4.09 9.85
N ALA A 108 35.37 3.25 8.96
CA ALA A 108 34.03 3.37 8.35
C ALA A 108 32.86 2.96 9.27
N SER A 109 33.09 2.79 10.58
CA SER A 109 32.01 2.47 11.52
C SER A 109 31.21 3.73 11.90
N PRO A 110 29.89 3.62 12.13
CA PRO A 110 29.06 4.73 12.59
C PRO A 110 29.60 5.49 13.80
N ARG A 111 30.26 4.78 14.74
CA ARG A 111 30.80 5.36 15.97
C ARG A 111 31.98 6.29 15.71
N ILE A 112 32.93 5.87 14.88
CA ILE A 112 34.10 6.69 14.51
C ILE A 112 33.66 7.90 13.70
N GLN A 113 32.76 7.70 12.74
CA GLN A 113 32.24 8.79 11.91
C GLN A 113 31.50 9.85 12.74
N LEU A 114 30.64 9.45 13.67
CA LEU A 114 29.98 10.39 14.58
C LEU A 114 31.00 11.13 15.45
N GLY A 115 31.98 10.42 16.02
CA GLY A 115 33.03 11.03 16.84
C GLY A 115 33.79 12.13 16.06
N MET A 116 34.17 11.86 14.82
CA MET A 116 34.81 12.85 13.94
C MET A 116 33.89 14.06 13.68
N VAL A 117 32.61 13.83 13.38
CA VAL A 117 31.63 14.92 13.19
C VAL A 117 31.46 15.75 14.46
N ALA A 118 31.44 15.11 15.62
CA ALA A 118 31.37 15.78 16.91
C ALA A 118 32.60 16.65 17.18
N PHE A 119 33.80 16.18 16.82
CA PHE A 119 35.03 16.98 16.87
C PHE A 119 35.00 18.15 15.88
N VAL A 120 34.53 17.95 14.64
CA VAL A 120 34.32 19.07 13.70
C VAL A 120 33.37 20.10 14.30
N CYS A 121 32.27 19.65 14.92
CA CYS A 121 31.29 20.55 15.54
C CYS A 121 31.83 21.24 16.80
N PHE A 122 32.68 20.58 17.58
CA PHE A 122 33.42 21.16 18.70
C PHE A 122 34.34 22.30 18.24
N MET A 123 35.09 22.10 17.15
CA MET A 123 36.06 23.08 16.64
C MET A 123 35.44 24.23 15.85
N CYS A 124 34.28 24.01 15.23
CA CYS A 124 33.59 25.02 14.43
C CYS A 124 32.45 25.68 15.21
N PRO A 125 31.21 25.16 15.22
CA PRO A 125 30.12 25.66 16.08
C PRO A 125 30.47 25.81 17.57
N GLY A 126 31.27 24.92 18.15
CA GLY A 126 31.65 25.00 19.56
C GLY A 126 32.50 26.23 19.87
N MET A 127 33.42 26.60 18.97
CA MET A 127 34.20 27.84 19.08
C MET A 127 33.34 29.08 18.79
N PHE A 128 32.31 28.96 17.95
CA PHE A 128 31.31 30.01 17.79
C PHE A 128 30.50 30.23 19.08
N ASN A 129 30.07 29.15 19.74
CA ASN A 129 29.42 29.24 21.05
C ASN A 129 30.36 29.81 22.11
N ALA A 130 31.66 29.47 22.05
CA ALA A 130 32.67 30.07 22.91
C ALA A 130 32.74 31.59 22.74
N LEU A 131 32.81 32.08 21.50
CA LEU A 131 32.76 33.52 21.19
C LEU A 131 31.45 34.17 21.66
N GLY A 132 30.32 33.48 21.55
CA GLY A 132 29.03 33.97 22.05
C GLY A 132 28.97 34.04 23.57
N GLY A 133 29.52 33.03 24.27
CA GLY A 133 29.55 32.94 25.74
C GLY A 133 30.40 34.03 26.40
N LEU A 134 31.34 34.62 25.64
CA LEU A 134 32.10 35.80 26.04
C LEU A 134 31.25 37.08 26.11
N GLY A 135 30.03 37.06 25.57
CA GLY A 135 29.18 38.24 25.39
C GLY A 135 29.56 39.04 24.15
N GLY A 136 28.56 39.45 23.36
CA GLY A 136 28.75 40.31 22.18
C GLY A 136 29.76 39.81 21.13
N GLY A 137 29.98 38.49 21.03
CA GLY A 137 31.00 37.90 20.15
C GLY A 137 32.43 38.17 20.61
N GLY A 138 32.65 38.41 21.91
CA GLY A 138 33.91 38.84 22.50
C GLY A 138 34.10 40.36 22.56
N LYS A 139 33.06 41.15 22.27
CA LYS A 139 33.10 42.62 22.31
C LYS A 139 32.22 43.15 23.45
N THR A 140 32.55 44.34 23.95
CA THR A 140 31.77 45.01 25.00
C THR A 140 30.35 45.42 24.57
N ASP A 141 30.15 45.80 23.31
CA ASP A 141 28.83 46.11 22.74
C ASP A 141 28.28 44.89 21.96
N PRO A 142 27.14 44.30 22.38
CA PRO A 142 26.58 43.13 21.73
C PRO A 142 25.88 43.42 20.39
N THR A 143 25.56 44.69 20.10
CA THR A 143 24.71 45.07 18.96
C THR A 143 25.23 44.58 17.62
N LEU A 144 26.55 44.60 17.41
CA LEU A 144 27.16 44.09 16.17
C LEU A 144 26.93 42.58 16.01
N ALA A 145 27.18 41.81 17.07
CA ALA A 145 27.00 40.37 17.06
C ALA A 145 25.52 39.99 16.88
N ASP A 146 24.59 40.71 17.51
CA ASP A 146 23.15 40.51 17.36
C ASP A 146 22.67 40.75 15.92
N ASN A 147 23.16 41.82 15.28
CA ASN A 147 22.87 42.11 13.87
C ASN A 147 23.43 41.03 12.93
N MET A 148 24.66 40.57 13.19
CA MET A 148 25.27 39.47 12.44
C MET A 148 24.51 38.15 12.63
N ASN A 149 24.07 37.84 13.86
CA ASN A 149 23.28 36.66 14.18
C ASN A 149 21.88 36.73 13.55
N THR A 150 21.27 37.91 13.51
CA THR A 150 20.00 38.13 12.80
C THR A 150 20.15 37.82 11.31
N ALA A 151 21.22 38.31 10.68
CA ALA A 151 21.53 38.00 9.28
C ALA A 151 21.78 36.50 9.06
N LEU A 152 22.58 35.88 9.95
CA LEU A 152 22.87 34.44 9.96
C LEU A 152 21.58 33.63 10.02
N TYR A 153 20.77 33.80 11.06
CA TYR A 153 19.56 33.00 11.26
C TYR A 153 18.50 33.30 10.21
N GLY A 154 18.44 34.52 9.67
CA GLY A 154 17.58 34.85 8.53
C GLY A 154 17.93 34.05 7.27
N THR A 155 19.22 33.94 6.93
CA THR A 155 19.68 33.13 5.80
C THR A 155 19.59 31.63 6.08
N PHE A 156 19.97 31.21 7.30
CA PHE A 156 19.86 29.82 7.75
C PHE A 156 18.41 29.34 7.66
N ALA A 157 17.43 30.13 8.11
CA ALA A 157 16.02 29.76 8.02
C ALA A 157 15.57 29.35 6.61
N VAL A 158 16.02 30.08 5.59
CA VAL A 158 15.66 29.80 4.18
C VAL A 158 16.43 28.59 3.66
N VAL A 159 17.76 28.57 3.83
CA VAL A 159 18.61 27.50 3.27
C VAL A 159 18.40 26.18 4.01
N GLY A 160 18.14 26.23 5.31
CA GLY A 160 17.98 25.07 6.21
C GLY A 160 16.83 24.16 5.78
N ILE A 161 15.71 24.72 5.32
CA ILE A 161 14.58 23.93 4.79
C ILE A 161 15.01 23.05 3.61
N PHE A 162 15.96 23.53 2.79
CA PHE A 162 16.54 22.79 1.67
C PHE A 162 17.82 22.04 2.04
N GLY A 163 18.21 22.04 3.32
CA GLY A 163 19.45 21.41 3.79
C GLY A 163 19.54 19.95 3.40
N GLY A 164 18.43 19.21 3.46
CA GLY A 164 18.37 17.81 3.03
C GLY A 164 18.73 17.62 1.56
N THR A 165 18.25 18.51 0.68
CA THR A 165 18.59 18.53 -0.74
C THR A 165 20.09 18.69 -0.97
N PHE A 166 20.74 19.62 -0.27
CA PHE A 166 22.19 19.82 -0.37
C PHE A 166 22.97 18.61 0.15
N VAL A 167 22.59 18.06 1.30
CA VAL A 167 23.26 16.92 1.93
C VAL A 167 23.16 15.67 1.07
N ASN A 168 21.96 15.37 0.58
CA ASN A 168 21.73 14.21 -0.28
C ASN A 168 22.47 14.34 -1.62
N LYS A 169 22.59 15.56 -2.17
CA LYS A 169 23.22 15.77 -3.48
C LYS A 169 24.75 15.90 -3.44
N LEU A 170 25.28 16.66 -2.49
CA LEU A 170 26.71 16.98 -2.39
C LEU A 170 27.47 16.00 -1.48
N GLY A 171 26.76 15.30 -0.61
CA GLY A 171 27.33 14.38 0.36
C GLY A 171 27.83 15.08 1.63
N ILE A 172 27.85 14.33 2.72
CA ILE A 172 28.08 14.87 4.07
C ILE A 172 29.47 15.52 4.24
N LYS A 173 30.52 14.97 3.63
CA LYS A 173 31.90 15.50 3.78
C LYS A 173 32.01 16.94 3.29
N ALA A 174 31.53 17.18 2.07
CA ALA A 174 31.58 18.49 1.43
C ALA A 174 30.73 19.49 2.21
N CYS A 175 29.54 19.07 2.64
CA CYS A 175 28.62 19.86 3.46
C CYS A 175 29.23 20.32 4.79
N LEU A 176 29.87 19.42 5.54
CA LEU A 176 30.49 19.75 6.83
C LEU A 176 31.72 20.64 6.66
N SER A 177 32.57 20.36 5.66
CA SER A 177 33.76 21.18 5.37
C SER A 177 33.38 22.60 4.96
N PHE A 178 32.44 22.73 4.01
CA PHE A 178 31.88 24.01 3.58
C PHE A 178 31.26 24.78 4.75
N GLY A 179 30.58 24.06 5.65
CA GLY A 179 30.08 24.58 6.90
C GLY A 179 31.12 25.23 7.80
N GLY A 180 32.24 24.52 8.04
CA GLY A 180 33.32 24.99 8.90
C GLY A 180 33.98 26.28 8.42
N VAL A 181 34.11 26.46 7.10
CA VAL A 181 34.66 27.70 6.49
C VAL A 181 33.83 28.93 6.87
N GLY A 182 32.50 28.81 6.92
CA GLY A 182 31.61 29.90 7.30
C GLY A 182 31.88 30.41 8.72
N TYR A 183 32.13 29.49 9.66
CA TYR A 183 32.42 29.83 11.06
C TYR A 183 33.75 30.60 11.17
N GLY A 184 34.78 30.15 10.46
CA GLY A 184 36.06 30.85 10.39
C GLY A 184 35.94 32.27 9.85
N LEU A 185 35.17 32.47 8.77
CA LEU A 185 34.96 33.80 8.19
C LEU A 185 34.20 34.75 9.12
N TYR A 186 33.22 34.25 9.86
CA TYR A 186 32.51 35.02 10.87
C TYR A 186 33.47 35.54 11.95
N ALA A 187 34.31 34.66 12.51
CA ALA A 187 35.30 35.04 13.51
C ALA A 187 36.35 36.03 12.97
N ILE A 188 36.80 35.86 11.72
CA ILE A 188 37.67 36.83 11.03
C ILE A 188 37.01 38.22 10.99
N SER A 189 35.73 38.29 10.64
CA SER A 189 35.03 39.57 10.55
C SER A 189 34.94 40.28 11.90
N LEU A 190 34.78 39.53 12.99
CA LEU A 190 34.79 40.08 14.35
C LEU A 190 36.17 40.61 14.72
N LEU A 191 37.24 39.87 14.45
CA LEU A 191 38.62 40.35 14.66
C LEU A 191 38.90 41.64 13.88
N VAL A 192 38.54 41.68 12.59
CA VAL A 192 38.72 42.90 11.78
C VAL A 192 37.93 44.07 12.36
N SER A 193 36.73 43.82 12.90
CA SER A 193 35.90 44.84 13.54
C SER A 193 36.46 45.41 14.84
N VAL A 194 37.46 44.76 15.45
CA VAL A 194 38.19 45.29 16.62
C VAL A 194 39.12 46.41 16.18
N HIS A 195 39.72 46.30 15.00
CA HIS A 195 40.70 47.27 14.49
C HIS A 195 40.13 48.29 13.50
N LYS A 196 39.05 47.96 12.79
CA LYS A 196 38.46 48.80 11.74
C LYS A 196 36.94 48.70 11.71
N HIS A 197 36.24 49.80 11.44
CA HIS A 197 34.79 49.77 11.25
C HIS A 197 34.42 49.21 9.86
N VAL A 198 33.88 47.98 9.82
CA VAL A 198 33.59 47.24 8.56
C VAL A 198 32.18 46.61 8.52
N PRO A 199 31.11 47.40 8.73
CA PRO A 199 29.75 46.88 8.94
C PRO A 199 29.24 46.01 7.79
N GLY A 200 29.56 46.36 6.54
CA GLY A 200 29.17 45.55 5.37
C GLY A 200 29.80 44.15 5.36
N PHE A 201 31.08 44.04 5.72
CA PHE A 201 31.77 42.75 5.82
C PHE A 201 31.22 41.90 6.97
N ASN A 202 30.90 42.53 8.11
CA ASN A 202 30.30 41.84 9.25
C ASN A 202 28.93 41.22 8.90
N ILE A 203 28.03 41.99 8.27
CA ILE A 203 26.72 41.47 7.86
C ILE A 203 26.85 40.39 6.78
N PHE A 204 27.75 40.59 5.80
CA PHE A 204 28.04 39.55 4.81
C PHE A 204 28.53 38.26 5.46
N ALA A 205 29.44 38.34 6.43
CA ALA A 205 29.94 37.17 7.14
C ALA A 205 28.82 36.45 7.92
N GLY A 206 27.86 37.19 8.48
CA GLY A 206 26.63 36.64 9.04
C GLY A 206 25.80 35.86 8.02
N VAL A 207 25.47 36.48 6.87
CA VAL A 207 24.74 35.82 5.77
C VAL A 207 25.45 34.56 5.26
N TRP A 208 26.77 34.67 5.04
CA TRP A 208 27.59 33.56 4.56
C TRP A 208 27.62 32.41 5.56
N LEU A 209 27.79 32.70 6.85
CA LEU A 209 27.69 31.70 7.90
C LEU A 209 26.29 31.08 7.94
N GLY A 210 25.22 31.84 7.74
CA GLY A 210 23.85 31.29 7.70
C GLY A 210 23.67 30.21 6.63
N LEU A 211 24.23 30.44 5.43
CA LEU A 211 24.23 29.46 4.34
C LEU A 211 25.11 28.23 4.67
N CYS A 212 26.32 28.43 5.21
CA CYS A 212 27.23 27.36 5.62
C CYS A 212 26.65 26.50 6.76
N ALA A 213 26.12 27.14 7.80
CA ALA A 213 25.56 26.50 9.00
C ALA A 213 24.33 25.66 8.67
N ALA A 214 23.47 26.12 7.75
CA ALA A 214 22.32 25.37 7.27
C ALA A 214 22.69 23.98 6.76
N VAL A 215 23.72 23.93 5.93
CA VAL A 215 24.18 22.69 5.30
C VAL A 215 24.96 21.83 6.31
N LEU A 216 25.77 22.45 7.18
CA LEU A 216 26.52 21.75 8.25
C LEU A 216 25.60 21.04 9.23
N TRP A 217 24.65 21.76 9.83
CA TRP A 217 23.77 21.20 10.85
C TRP A 217 22.82 20.16 10.29
N THR A 218 22.44 20.29 9.02
CA THR A 218 21.66 19.25 8.34
C THR A 218 22.48 17.99 8.12
N ALA A 219 23.73 18.11 7.68
CA ALA A 219 24.63 16.97 7.49
C ALA A 219 24.95 16.26 8.82
N GLN A 220 25.24 17.04 9.87
CA GLN A 220 25.47 16.53 11.23
C GLN A 220 24.26 15.76 11.75
N GLY A 221 23.07 16.37 11.70
CA GLY A 221 21.87 15.73 12.21
C GLY A 221 21.52 14.46 11.44
N THR A 222 21.75 14.45 10.12
CA THR A 222 21.53 13.25 9.28
C THR A 222 22.39 12.08 9.74
N ILE A 223 23.68 12.30 10.02
CA ILE A 223 24.57 11.25 10.55
C ILE A 223 24.06 10.74 11.89
N MET A 224 23.67 11.65 12.78
CA MET A 224 23.27 11.32 14.13
C MET A 224 22.02 10.44 14.18
N ILE A 225 21.11 10.54 13.19
CA ILE A 225 19.84 9.80 13.21
C ILE A 225 19.77 8.61 12.24
N SER A 226 20.57 8.60 11.15
CA SER A 226 20.51 7.56 10.11
C SER A 226 21.64 6.52 10.18
N TYR A 227 22.79 6.87 10.76
CA TYR A 227 23.91 5.93 10.90
C TYR A 227 23.73 4.94 12.05
N PRO A 228 23.26 5.32 13.26
CA PRO A 228 23.01 4.35 14.32
C PRO A 228 21.83 3.42 14.01
N HIS A 229 21.75 2.32 14.75
CA HIS A 229 20.55 1.50 14.84
C HIS A 229 19.43 2.19 15.61
N GLU A 230 18.20 1.70 15.46
CA GLU A 230 17.01 2.23 16.14
C GLU A 230 17.13 2.29 17.67
N ASN A 231 17.88 1.36 18.27
CA ASN A 231 18.12 1.26 19.71
C ASN A 231 19.30 2.11 20.21
N GLN A 232 19.97 2.88 19.35
CA GLN A 232 21.19 3.63 19.69
C GLN A 232 21.14 5.11 19.31
N LYS A 233 19.98 5.63 18.87
CA LYS A 233 19.87 7.02 18.38
C LYS A 233 20.07 8.04 19.52
N GLY A 234 19.52 7.79 20.69
CA GLY A 234 19.71 8.63 21.88
C GLY A 234 21.15 8.61 22.41
N MET A 235 21.81 7.44 22.40
CA MET A 235 23.22 7.33 22.78
C MET A 235 24.14 8.11 21.83
N TYR A 236 23.85 8.06 20.53
CA TYR A 236 24.60 8.83 19.52
C TYR A 236 24.40 10.33 19.71
N PHE A 237 23.18 10.76 20.04
CA PHE A 237 22.94 12.14 20.46
C PHE A 237 23.79 12.52 21.67
N ALA A 238 23.80 11.70 22.73
CA ALA A 238 24.56 11.98 23.94
C ALA A 238 26.05 12.19 23.67
N TRP A 239 26.67 11.31 22.89
CA TRP A 239 28.09 11.42 22.54
C TRP A 239 28.40 12.67 21.73
N PHE A 240 27.58 12.95 20.71
CA PHE A 240 27.74 14.14 19.89
C PHE A 240 27.58 15.42 20.71
N TRP A 241 26.46 15.54 21.44
CA TRP A 241 26.11 16.74 22.18
C TRP A 241 27.10 17.02 23.31
N GLY A 242 27.62 15.96 23.95
CA GLY A 242 28.66 16.06 24.96
C GLY A 242 29.97 16.64 24.43
N ILE A 243 30.49 16.11 23.32
CA ILE A 243 31.74 16.58 22.71
C ILE A 243 31.57 17.99 22.13
N PHE A 244 30.45 18.25 21.44
CA PHE A 244 30.14 19.57 20.88
C PHE A 244 30.11 20.66 21.96
N ASN A 245 29.37 20.44 23.05
CA ASN A 245 29.24 21.44 24.11
C ASN A 245 30.52 21.64 24.93
N MET A 246 31.49 20.72 24.85
CA MET A 246 32.81 20.95 25.42
C MET A 246 33.46 22.22 24.85
N GLY A 247 33.12 22.61 23.62
CA GLY A 247 33.61 23.85 23.01
C GLY A 247 33.08 25.08 23.75
N ALA A 248 31.80 25.06 24.14
CA ALA A 248 31.18 26.13 24.93
C ALA A 248 31.66 26.14 26.39
N VAL A 249 31.96 24.95 26.96
CA VAL A 249 32.62 24.82 28.28
C VAL A 249 33.99 25.48 28.26
N VAL A 250 34.85 25.15 27.28
CA VAL A 250 36.15 25.80 27.10
C VAL A 250 35.99 27.31 26.91
N GLY A 251 35.00 27.71 26.09
CA GLY A 251 34.65 29.10 25.86
C GLY A 251 34.16 29.88 27.07
N SER A 252 33.66 29.19 28.10
CA SER A 252 33.26 29.80 29.37
C SER A 252 34.40 29.75 30.41
N LEU A 253 35.27 28.74 30.33
CA LEU A 253 36.43 28.58 31.21
C LEU A 253 37.53 29.63 30.95
N ILE A 254 37.83 29.92 29.69
CA ILE A 254 38.84 30.93 29.32
C ILE A 254 38.49 32.30 29.94
N PRO A 255 37.31 32.91 29.69
CA PRO A 255 36.95 34.18 30.29
C PRO A 255 36.75 34.10 31.80
N LEU A 256 36.31 32.97 32.36
CA LEU A 256 36.23 32.80 33.81
C LEU A 256 37.63 32.91 34.42
N GLY A 257 38.64 32.26 33.84
CA GLY A 257 40.03 32.34 34.29
C GLY A 257 40.64 33.72 34.10
N GLU A 258 40.44 34.34 32.93
CA GLU A 258 40.97 35.68 32.62
C GLU A 258 40.31 36.80 33.44
N ASN A 259 39.02 36.66 33.76
CA ASN A 259 38.21 37.69 34.43
C ASN A 259 37.84 37.34 35.86
N ILE A 260 38.43 36.31 36.49
CA ILE A 260 38.11 35.91 37.87
C ILE A 260 38.26 37.07 38.87
N ASN A 261 39.20 37.98 38.57
CA ASN A 261 39.54 39.18 39.34
C ASN A 261 39.06 40.49 38.69
N ILE A 262 38.39 40.44 37.53
CA ILE A 262 37.95 41.62 36.78
C ILE A 262 36.42 41.73 36.90
N LYS A 263 35.94 42.86 37.42
CA LYS A 263 34.51 43.12 37.66
C LYS A 263 33.83 43.94 36.55
N GLU A 264 34.62 44.50 35.62
CA GLU A 264 34.15 45.34 34.49
C GLU A 264 34.08 44.53 33.18
N ASN A 265 33.22 44.94 32.23
CA ASN A 265 33.13 44.30 30.90
C ASN A 265 34.33 44.69 30.02
N LYS A 266 35.05 43.73 29.42
CA LYS A 266 36.18 43.97 28.49
C LYS A 266 36.06 43.17 27.19
N THR A 267 36.56 43.74 26.09
CA THR A 267 36.70 43.06 24.79
C THR A 267 37.86 42.06 24.85
N VAL A 268 37.69 40.91 24.19
CA VAL A 268 38.67 39.81 24.17
C VAL A 268 39.88 40.14 23.29
N SER A 269 41.01 39.47 23.55
CA SER A 269 42.28 39.73 22.86
C SER A 269 42.33 39.18 21.43
N ASP A 270 43.17 39.79 20.57
CA ASP A 270 43.41 39.32 19.18
C ASP A 270 43.85 37.85 19.14
N GLY A 271 44.69 37.44 20.10
CA GLY A 271 45.17 36.06 20.22
C GLY A 271 44.04 35.05 20.41
N THR A 272 42.97 35.43 21.13
CA THR A 272 41.79 34.59 21.33
C THR A 272 41.03 34.38 20.02
N TYR A 273 40.81 35.46 19.25
CA TYR A 273 40.19 35.36 17.92
C TYR A 273 41.02 34.50 16.97
N ILE A 274 42.34 34.72 16.90
CA ILE A 274 43.25 33.96 16.01
C ILE A 274 43.23 32.47 16.38
N GLY A 275 43.28 32.14 17.68
CA GLY A 275 43.20 30.76 18.17
C GLY A 275 41.93 30.07 17.70
N PHE A 276 40.76 30.71 17.86
CA PHE A 276 39.50 30.16 17.38
C PHE A 276 39.44 30.02 15.85
N ILE A 277 39.94 31.00 15.10
CA ILE A 277 39.98 30.95 13.64
C ILE A 277 40.79 29.73 13.15
N VAL A 278 41.97 29.49 13.72
CA VAL A 278 42.81 28.34 13.36
C VAL A 278 42.09 27.02 13.65
N LEU A 279 41.45 26.90 14.82
CA LEU A 279 40.67 25.71 15.18
C LEU A 279 39.49 25.49 14.22
N MET A 280 38.76 26.54 13.86
CA MET A 280 37.63 26.45 12.93
C MET A 280 38.06 25.97 11.53
N PHE A 281 39.15 26.51 10.98
CA PHE A 281 39.66 26.03 9.68
C PHE A 281 40.21 24.60 9.75
N PHE A 282 40.88 24.24 10.85
CA PHE A 282 41.29 22.85 11.04
C PHE A 282 40.09 21.90 11.10
N GLY A 283 39.01 22.28 11.81
CA GLY A 283 37.75 21.54 11.81
C GLY A 283 37.15 21.37 10.41
N ALA A 284 37.18 22.42 9.59
CA ALA A 284 36.73 22.37 8.19
C ALA A 284 37.55 21.38 7.35
N LEU A 285 38.87 21.31 7.57
CA LEU A 285 39.76 20.35 6.89
C LEU A 285 39.55 18.92 7.41
N LEU A 286 39.35 18.75 8.71
CA LEU A 286 39.08 17.45 9.33
C LEU A 286 37.82 16.80 8.73
N ALA A 287 36.79 17.58 8.42
CA ALA A 287 35.57 17.08 7.78
C ALA A 287 35.81 16.36 6.44
N LEU A 288 36.87 16.72 5.70
CA LEU A 288 37.22 16.08 4.42
C LEU A 288 37.74 14.65 4.60
N THR A 289 38.17 14.28 5.81
CA THR A 289 38.68 12.94 6.12
C THR A 289 37.57 11.92 6.39
N LEU A 290 36.31 12.36 6.55
CA LEU A 290 35.16 11.48 6.77
C LEU A 290 34.98 10.46 5.64
N CYS A 291 34.19 9.40 5.88
CA CYS A 291 33.80 8.38 4.88
C CYS A 291 32.54 8.80 4.13
N ASN A 292 32.32 8.29 2.90
CA ASN A 292 31.03 8.53 2.24
C ASN A 292 29.96 7.70 2.92
N ALA A 293 28.71 8.15 2.89
CA ALA A 293 27.62 7.45 3.57
C ALA A 293 27.43 6.01 3.08
N GLY A 294 27.64 5.75 1.78
CA GLY A 294 27.54 4.39 1.20
C GLY A 294 28.68 3.43 1.60
N ASP A 295 29.78 3.95 2.16
CA ASP A 295 30.90 3.15 2.69
C ASP A 295 30.65 2.74 4.16
N ILE A 296 29.56 3.22 4.78
CA ILE A 296 29.29 2.96 6.19
C ILE A 296 28.59 1.62 6.35
N ILE A 297 29.21 0.75 7.15
CA ILE A 297 28.65 -0.55 7.52
C ILE A 297 28.45 -0.54 9.04
N ARG A 298 27.26 -0.92 9.48
CA ARG A 298 26.91 -1.01 10.90
C ARG A 298 27.44 -2.30 11.52
N LYS A 299 27.23 -2.46 12.83
CA LYS A 299 27.78 -3.59 13.61
C LYS A 299 27.16 -4.95 13.29
N ASP A 300 25.95 -4.95 12.74
CA ASP A 300 25.24 -6.15 12.29
C ASP A 300 25.51 -6.47 10.81
N GLY A 301 26.29 -5.64 10.11
CA GLY A 301 26.54 -5.77 8.67
C GLY A 301 25.54 -5.04 7.77
N SER A 302 24.51 -4.38 8.34
CA SER A 302 23.59 -3.54 7.56
C SER A 302 24.24 -2.25 7.09
N ARG A 303 23.72 -1.68 6.00
CA ARG A 303 24.19 -0.42 5.42
C ARG A 303 23.21 0.72 5.68
N VAL A 304 23.71 1.95 5.63
CA VAL A 304 22.86 3.15 5.74
C VAL A 304 22.01 3.27 4.47
N ILE A 305 20.70 3.43 4.64
CA ILE A 305 19.76 3.55 3.53
C ILE A 305 19.91 4.93 2.88
N LEU A 306 20.21 4.95 1.59
CA LEU A 306 20.54 6.15 0.82
C LEU A 306 19.84 6.13 -0.55
N MET A 307 19.88 7.27 -1.23
CA MET A 307 19.55 7.32 -2.67
C MET A 307 20.85 7.18 -3.47
N LYS A 308 20.94 6.20 -4.38
CA LYS A 308 22.12 5.91 -5.19
C LYS A 308 22.40 7.03 -6.19
N ASN A 309 21.37 7.58 -6.86
CA ASN A 309 21.55 8.60 -7.90
C ASN A 309 20.68 9.86 -7.70
N PRO A 310 20.94 10.69 -6.67
CA PRO A 310 20.15 11.90 -6.42
C PRO A 310 20.43 12.98 -7.48
N THR A 311 19.36 13.56 -8.04
CA THR A 311 19.40 14.76 -8.89
C THR A 311 18.86 15.96 -8.12
N TRP A 312 19.23 17.19 -8.51
CA TRP A 312 18.68 18.39 -7.87
C TRP A 312 17.15 18.44 -7.94
N GLN A 313 16.57 18.03 -9.06
CA GLN A 313 15.11 17.97 -9.24
C GLN A 313 14.47 16.90 -8.35
N SER A 314 15.04 15.70 -8.31
CA SER A 314 14.50 14.62 -7.46
C SER A 314 14.58 14.97 -5.98
N GLU A 315 15.62 15.68 -5.54
CA GLU A 315 15.76 16.09 -4.15
C GLU A 315 14.87 17.27 -3.77
N LEU A 316 14.64 18.22 -4.67
CA LEU A 316 13.65 19.29 -4.44
C LEU A 316 12.23 18.72 -4.37
N TRP A 317 11.89 17.79 -5.26
CA TRP A 317 10.61 17.09 -5.21
C TRP A 317 10.52 16.17 -3.98
N GLY A 318 11.63 15.57 -3.56
CA GLY A 318 11.74 14.72 -2.38
C GLY A 318 11.35 15.42 -1.07
N LEU A 319 11.55 16.74 -0.96
CA LEU A 319 11.06 17.53 0.18
C LEU A 319 9.52 17.51 0.25
N TRP A 320 8.86 17.71 -0.89
CA TRP A 320 7.40 17.66 -0.99
C TRP A 320 6.87 16.25 -0.77
N GLU A 321 7.53 15.24 -1.34
CA GLU A 321 7.19 13.83 -1.09
C GLU A 321 7.28 13.50 0.39
N THR A 322 8.33 13.95 1.09
CA THR A 322 8.48 13.72 2.54
C THR A 322 7.28 14.26 3.32
N LEU A 323 6.79 15.46 2.98
CA LEU A 323 5.59 16.05 3.61
C LEU A 323 4.28 15.35 3.18
N ARG A 324 4.20 14.85 1.95
CA ARG A 324 3.02 14.12 1.46
C ARG A 324 2.91 12.73 2.08
N PHE A 325 4.02 12.02 2.21
CA PHE A 325 4.07 10.68 2.80
C PHE A 325 3.89 10.72 4.31
N GLU A 326 4.47 11.73 4.98
CA GLU A 326 4.35 11.90 6.44
C GLU A 326 3.81 13.29 6.80
N PRO A 327 2.52 13.57 6.51
CA PRO A 327 1.91 14.89 6.74
C PRO A 327 1.88 15.28 8.22
N PHE A 328 1.88 14.29 9.10
CA PHE A 328 1.88 14.48 10.55
C PHE A 328 3.16 15.16 11.05
N VAL A 329 4.28 15.11 10.31
CA VAL A 329 5.53 15.79 10.72
C VAL A 329 5.34 17.30 10.90
N VAL A 330 4.37 17.90 10.21
CA VAL A 330 4.03 19.33 10.33
C VAL A 330 3.61 19.70 11.76
N LEU A 331 3.01 18.77 12.51
CA LEU A 331 2.63 19.00 13.90
C LEU A 331 3.85 19.09 14.84
N LEU A 332 5.04 18.66 14.40
CA LEU A 332 6.30 18.88 15.14
C LEU A 332 6.90 20.27 14.88
N PHE A 333 6.44 21.01 13.87
CA PHE A 333 7.03 22.30 13.48
C PHE A 333 6.98 23.36 14.58
N PRO A 334 5.90 23.50 15.38
CA PRO A 334 5.92 24.40 16.53
C PRO A 334 7.01 24.04 17.56
N MET A 335 7.28 22.75 17.73
CA MET A 335 8.31 22.25 18.64
C MET A 335 9.71 22.54 18.10
N PHE A 336 9.87 22.49 16.77
CA PHE A 336 11.09 22.90 16.07
C PHE A 336 11.34 24.40 16.23
N PHE A 337 10.29 25.21 16.08
CA PHE A 337 10.35 26.66 16.18
C PHE A 337 10.78 27.15 17.57
N SER A 338 10.26 26.53 18.64
CA SER A 338 10.57 26.92 20.02
C SER A 338 11.97 26.49 20.47
N SER A 339 12.60 25.52 19.81
CA SER A 339 13.85 24.88 20.25
C SER A 339 15.09 25.77 20.35
N ASN A 340 15.09 26.96 19.73
CA ASN A 340 16.12 27.99 19.95
C ASN A 340 15.57 29.32 20.48
N TRP A 341 14.27 29.39 20.76
CA TRP A 341 13.62 30.63 21.20
C TRP A 341 14.06 31.00 22.64
N PHE A 342 14.25 30.01 23.50
CA PHE A 342 14.61 30.21 24.91
C PHE A 342 16.03 30.68 25.15
N TYR A 343 16.97 30.44 24.23
CA TYR A 343 18.36 30.86 24.39
C TYR A 343 18.50 32.37 24.56
N VAL A 344 17.73 33.17 23.81
CA VAL A 344 17.82 34.63 23.89
C VAL A 344 17.38 35.13 25.27
N TYR A 345 16.27 34.60 25.80
CA TYR A 345 15.83 34.98 27.13
C TYR A 345 16.85 34.57 28.21
N GLN A 346 17.37 33.34 28.16
CA GLN A 346 18.33 32.85 29.15
C GLN A 346 19.66 33.62 29.07
N GLN A 347 20.24 33.78 27.88
CA GLN A 347 21.57 34.37 27.73
C GLN A 347 21.55 35.90 27.84
N ASN A 348 20.56 36.58 27.23
CA ASN A 348 20.54 38.04 27.18
C ASN A 348 19.72 38.61 28.35
N SER A 349 18.50 38.10 28.55
CA SER A 349 17.52 38.68 29.48
C SER A 349 17.69 38.22 30.92
N VAL A 350 18.35 37.08 31.16
CA VAL A 350 18.70 36.59 32.51
C VAL A 350 20.19 36.81 32.76
N ASN A 351 21.07 36.08 32.05
CA ASN A 351 22.50 36.08 32.36
C ASN A 351 23.16 37.42 32.04
N GLY A 352 22.93 37.93 30.82
CA GLY A 352 23.50 39.17 30.30
C GLY A 352 23.03 40.42 31.04
N ALA A 353 21.77 40.45 31.48
CA ALA A 353 21.16 41.63 32.08
C ALA A 353 21.40 41.74 33.59
N TYR A 354 21.27 40.64 34.33
CA TYR A 354 21.20 40.69 35.81
C TYR A 354 22.55 40.53 36.49
N PHE A 355 23.47 39.74 35.94
CA PHE A 355 24.73 39.37 36.58
C PHE A 355 25.92 40.20 36.11
N ASN A 356 27.04 40.18 36.85
CA ASN A 356 28.31 40.76 36.40
C ASN A 356 29.16 39.79 35.54
N THR A 357 30.26 40.28 34.95
CA THR A 357 31.10 39.52 33.99
C THR A 357 31.55 38.15 34.50
N ARG A 358 32.10 38.10 35.71
CA ARG A 358 32.61 36.84 36.27
C ARG A 358 31.49 35.85 36.58
N THR A 359 30.36 36.34 37.09
CA THR A 359 29.18 35.52 37.38
C THR A 359 28.52 35.02 36.11
N LYS A 360 28.50 35.83 35.03
CA LYS A 360 28.06 35.38 33.70
C LYS A 360 28.89 34.23 33.16
N ALA A 361 30.22 34.30 33.32
CA ALA A 361 31.13 33.25 32.89
C ALA A 361 30.92 31.96 33.70
N LEU A 362 30.72 32.06 35.02
CA LEU A 362 30.38 30.91 35.88
C LEU A 362 29.02 30.31 35.51
N ASN A 363 27.97 31.13 35.36
CA ASN A 363 26.65 30.70 34.92
C ASN A 363 26.72 29.99 33.56
N GLY A 364 27.47 30.56 32.61
CA GLY A 364 27.73 29.94 31.30
C GLY A 364 28.36 28.56 31.45
N LEU A 365 29.43 28.44 32.24
CA LEU A 365 30.09 27.17 32.52
C LEU A 365 29.10 26.13 33.08
N LEU A 366 28.35 26.50 34.12
CA LEU A 366 27.38 25.61 34.77
C LEU A 366 26.26 25.18 33.83
N TYR A 367 25.76 26.11 33.00
CA TYR A 367 24.74 25.85 32.01
C TYR A 367 25.21 24.83 30.95
N TRP A 368 26.41 25.00 30.40
CA TRP A 368 26.94 24.06 29.40
C TRP A 368 27.33 22.70 29.98
N LEU A 369 27.81 22.66 31.23
CA LEU A 369 28.01 21.39 31.94
C LEU A 369 26.67 20.67 32.18
N ALA A 370 25.63 21.40 32.55
CA ALA A 370 24.29 20.85 32.71
C ALA A 370 23.75 20.28 31.39
N GLN A 371 23.99 20.94 30.25
CA GLN A 371 23.66 20.40 28.93
C GLN A 371 24.32 19.05 28.66
N ILE A 372 25.61 18.90 29.01
CA ILE A 372 26.35 17.65 28.81
C ILE A 372 25.76 16.53 29.69
N ILE A 373 25.52 16.83 30.97
CA ILE A 373 24.94 15.87 31.93
C ILE A 373 23.54 15.44 31.45
N ALA A 374 22.72 16.39 31.06
CA ALA A 374 21.38 16.15 30.53
C ALA A 374 21.41 15.31 29.26
N ALA A 375 22.30 15.61 28.30
CA ALA A 375 22.42 14.84 27.07
C ALA A 375 22.78 13.37 27.34
N VAL A 376 23.67 13.11 28.31
CA VAL A 376 24.02 11.75 28.74
C VAL A 376 22.82 11.07 29.41
N ILE A 377 22.19 11.71 30.39
CA ILE A 377 21.04 11.11 31.09
C ILE A 377 19.91 10.82 30.10
N TRP A 378 19.50 11.82 29.32
CA TRP A 378 18.35 11.74 28.43
C TRP A 378 18.61 10.79 27.26
N GLY A 379 19.79 10.86 26.64
CA GLY A 379 20.15 10.02 25.50
C GLY A 379 20.14 8.53 25.82
N TYR A 380 20.65 8.15 27.00
CA TYR A 380 20.63 6.75 27.43
C TYR A 380 19.25 6.29 27.93
N LEU A 381 18.47 7.17 28.58
CA LEU A 381 17.11 6.84 28.99
C LEU A 381 16.18 6.60 27.79
N LEU A 382 16.31 7.40 26.73
CA LEU A 382 15.53 7.25 25.51
C LEU A 382 15.81 5.93 24.76
N ASP A 383 16.99 5.34 24.98
CA ASP A 383 17.42 4.10 24.33
C ASP A 383 17.35 2.86 25.23
N ILE A 384 16.75 2.95 26.43
CA ILE A 384 16.62 1.79 27.32
C ILE A 384 15.82 0.64 26.67
N GLU A 385 16.44 -0.51 26.44
CA GLU A 385 15.81 -1.61 25.67
C GLU A 385 14.75 -2.37 26.46
N ARG A 386 14.77 -2.27 27.79
CA ARG A 386 13.77 -2.90 28.69
C ARG A 386 12.36 -2.32 28.51
N VAL A 387 12.22 -1.19 27.83
CA VAL A 387 10.95 -0.48 27.63
C VAL A 387 10.71 -0.27 26.13
N LYS A 388 9.49 -0.54 25.68
CA LYS A 388 9.08 -0.36 24.28
C LYS A 388 9.30 1.08 23.78
N ARG A 389 9.69 1.26 22.51
CA ARG A 389 9.94 2.59 21.89
C ARG A 389 8.72 3.51 22.00
N THR A 390 7.53 2.99 21.75
CA THR A 390 6.25 3.71 21.92
C THR A 390 6.07 4.26 23.34
N THR A 391 6.43 3.47 24.36
CA THR A 391 6.29 3.87 25.77
C THR A 391 7.35 4.89 26.16
N ARG A 392 8.60 4.71 25.70
CA ARG A 392 9.68 5.69 25.88
C ARG A 392 9.32 7.04 25.26
N ALA A 393 8.70 7.04 24.07
CA ALA A 393 8.25 8.26 23.41
C ALA A 393 7.21 9.03 24.25
N LYS A 394 6.20 8.30 24.78
CA LYS A 394 5.16 8.84 25.66
C LYS A 394 5.74 9.38 26.97
N ALA A 395 6.64 8.63 27.59
CA ALA A 395 7.31 9.02 28.82
C ALA A 395 8.18 10.27 28.63
N ALA A 396 8.94 10.35 27.53
CA ALA A 396 9.77 11.51 27.20
C ALA A 396 8.93 12.77 26.99
N TRP A 397 7.80 12.65 26.27
CA TRP A 397 6.86 13.76 26.07
C TRP A 397 6.24 14.23 27.39
N ALA A 398 5.76 13.31 28.22
CA ALA A 398 5.19 13.63 29.53
C ALA A 398 6.22 14.28 30.46
N ALA A 399 7.45 13.75 30.48
CA ALA A 399 8.55 14.29 31.27
C ALA A 399 8.92 15.71 30.81
N LEU A 400 9.03 15.96 29.49
CA LEU A 400 9.26 17.32 28.97
C LEU A 400 8.14 18.27 29.38
N PHE A 401 6.88 17.86 29.26
CA PHE A 401 5.74 18.68 29.65
C PHE A 401 5.80 19.09 31.12
N VAL A 402 6.07 18.13 32.03
CA VAL A 402 6.23 18.42 33.46
C VAL A 402 7.42 19.36 33.70
N LEU A 403 8.57 19.08 33.09
CA LEU A 403 9.77 19.93 33.23
C LEU A 403 9.53 21.36 32.72
N THR A 404 8.76 21.54 31.63
CA THR A 404 8.38 22.86 31.13
C THR A 404 7.68 23.66 32.22
N PHE A 405 6.66 23.10 32.89
CA PHE A 405 5.92 23.82 33.93
C PHE A 405 6.73 24.04 35.22
N VAL A 406 7.55 23.07 35.61
CA VAL A 406 8.36 23.19 36.84
C VAL A 406 9.47 24.23 36.68
N ILE A 407 10.28 24.12 35.62
CA ILE A 407 11.46 24.97 35.43
C ILE A 407 11.03 26.40 35.06
N TRP A 408 10.10 26.54 34.12
CA TRP A 408 9.61 27.88 33.77
C TRP A 408 8.72 28.46 34.88
N GLY A 409 8.00 27.65 35.66
CA GLY A 409 7.33 28.12 36.88
C GLY A 409 8.31 28.73 37.89
N GLY A 410 9.47 28.11 38.11
CA GLY A 410 10.56 28.70 38.89
C GLY A 410 11.15 29.96 38.25
N GLY A 411 11.30 29.97 36.93
CA GLY A 411 11.72 31.15 36.16
C GLY A 411 10.78 32.35 36.31
N TYR A 412 9.47 32.11 36.40
CA TYR A 412 8.48 33.17 36.61
C TYR A 412 8.63 33.85 37.97
N ALA A 413 9.04 33.12 39.00
CA ALA A 413 9.33 33.70 40.30
C ALA A 413 10.55 34.64 40.24
N PHE A 414 11.57 34.27 39.46
CA PHE A 414 12.77 35.09 39.26
C PHE A 414 12.54 36.30 38.36
N GLU A 415 11.81 36.14 37.25
CA GLU A 415 11.49 37.22 36.30
C GLU A 415 10.79 38.40 36.97
N LYS A 416 9.95 38.17 37.97
CA LYS A 416 9.24 39.24 38.70
C LYS A 416 10.16 40.20 39.46
N THR A 417 11.42 39.83 39.67
CA THR A 417 12.34 40.60 40.52
C THR A 417 13.03 41.74 39.80
N TYR A 418 13.02 41.78 38.45
CA TYR A 418 13.68 42.82 37.68
C TYR A 418 13.00 43.08 36.31
N THR A 419 13.21 44.27 35.75
CA THR A 419 12.77 44.65 34.41
C THR A 419 13.94 45.21 33.60
N ARG A 420 13.74 45.50 32.30
CA ARG A 420 14.78 46.11 31.46
C ARG A 420 15.23 47.47 31.97
N GLU A 421 14.28 48.24 32.49
CA GLU A 421 14.50 49.60 32.99
C GLU A 421 15.32 49.55 34.29
N THR A 422 15.00 48.61 35.19
CA THR A 422 15.65 48.49 36.50
C THR A 422 17.08 47.97 36.45
N VAL A 423 17.49 47.33 35.34
CA VAL A 423 18.87 46.79 35.16
C VAL A 423 19.65 47.54 34.07
N SER A 424 19.13 48.69 33.62
CA SER A 424 19.80 49.52 32.62
C SER A 424 21.07 50.17 33.19
N PRO A 425 22.12 50.43 32.38
CA PRO A 425 23.34 51.10 32.84
C PRO A 425 23.08 52.45 33.53
N ASP A 426 22.01 53.14 33.11
CA ASP A 426 21.64 54.48 33.60
C ASP A 426 20.88 54.44 34.94
N SER A 427 20.45 53.26 35.40
CA SER A 427 19.62 53.09 36.62
C SER A 427 20.41 53.03 37.93
N GLY A 428 21.74 52.94 37.87
CA GLY A 428 22.59 52.73 39.05
C GLY A 428 22.52 51.30 39.63
N PHE A 429 21.92 50.35 38.90
CA PHE A 429 21.84 48.95 39.28
C PHE A 429 23.23 48.33 39.48
N VAL A 430 23.41 47.60 40.58
CA VAL A 430 24.62 46.82 40.85
C VAL A 430 24.38 45.38 40.38
N PRO A 431 25.08 44.90 39.34
CA PRO A 431 24.86 43.56 38.83
C PRO A 431 25.24 42.48 39.85
N GLY A 432 24.42 41.43 39.93
CA GLY A 432 24.58 40.35 40.90
C GLY A 432 25.90 39.60 40.74
N ASP A 433 26.51 39.28 41.89
CA ASP A 433 27.78 38.56 41.98
C ASP A 433 27.60 37.16 42.59
N TRP A 434 28.45 36.20 42.20
CA TRP A 434 28.42 34.86 42.78
C TRP A 434 28.68 34.81 44.29
N THR A 435 29.26 35.86 44.88
CA THR A 435 29.50 35.95 46.34
C THR A 435 28.27 36.47 47.09
N ASP A 436 27.23 36.92 46.40
CA ASP A 436 26.03 37.44 47.02
C ASP A 436 25.19 36.32 47.63
N SER A 437 24.63 36.54 48.82
CA SER A 437 23.85 35.54 49.56
C SER A 437 22.62 35.02 48.82
N GLY A 438 22.10 35.77 47.84
CA GLY A 438 20.96 35.40 47.00
C GLY A 438 21.29 34.65 45.71
N TYR A 439 22.57 34.42 45.38
CA TYR A 439 22.98 33.87 44.07
C TYR A 439 22.61 32.38 43.88
N ALA A 440 22.54 31.59 44.96
CA ALA A 440 22.34 30.15 44.87
C ALA A 440 21.04 29.75 44.13
N GLY A 441 19.94 30.48 44.35
CA GLY A 441 18.66 30.21 43.68
C GLY A 441 18.75 30.38 42.15
N PRO A 442 19.13 31.56 41.66
CA PRO A 442 19.33 31.81 40.22
C PRO A 442 20.38 30.90 39.57
N MET A 443 21.43 30.53 40.29
CA MET A 443 22.44 29.57 39.82
C MET A 443 21.80 28.21 39.48
N PHE A 444 21.00 27.63 40.38
CA PHE A 444 20.31 26.37 40.13
C PHE A 444 19.26 26.49 39.02
N LEU A 445 18.51 27.60 38.98
CA LEU A 445 17.58 27.86 37.89
C LEU A 445 18.30 27.84 36.52
N TYR A 446 19.47 28.46 36.44
CA TYR A 446 20.26 28.50 35.21
C TYR A 446 20.82 27.13 34.82
N ILE A 447 21.24 26.30 35.79
CA ILE A 447 21.57 24.88 35.58
C ILE A 447 20.38 24.13 34.99
N PHE A 448 19.18 24.32 35.54
CA PHE A 448 17.97 23.64 35.07
C PHE A 448 17.55 24.11 33.67
N TYR A 449 17.76 25.38 33.32
CA TYR A 449 17.61 25.84 31.94
C TYR A 449 18.52 25.07 30.99
N GLY A 450 19.83 24.97 31.30
CA GLY A 450 20.76 24.19 30.48
C GLY A 450 20.36 22.71 30.36
N PHE A 451 19.95 22.11 31.47
CA PHE A 451 19.46 20.73 31.48
C PHE A 451 18.25 20.55 30.57
N TYR A 452 17.24 21.42 30.70
CA TYR A 452 16.00 21.38 29.93
C TYR A 452 16.26 21.51 28.43
N ASP A 453 17.18 22.39 28.03
CA ASP A 453 17.45 22.67 26.64
C ASP A 453 18.07 21.46 25.93
N ALA A 454 19.01 20.78 26.59
CA ALA A 454 19.56 19.53 26.08
C ALA A 454 18.51 18.40 26.04
N ALA A 455 17.64 18.29 27.05
CA ALA A 455 16.54 17.32 27.05
C ALA A 455 15.54 17.57 25.90
N TRP A 456 15.22 18.84 25.62
CA TRP A 456 14.36 19.25 24.51
C TRP A 456 14.97 18.85 23.16
N GLN A 457 16.24 19.20 22.95
CA GLN A 457 16.96 18.89 21.71
C GLN A 457 17.11 17.37 21.51
N ALA A 458 17.51 16.64 22.56
CA ALA A 458 17.62 15.18 22.54
C ALA A 458 16.31 14.52 22.09
N THR A 459 15.20 14.98 22.67
CA THR A 459 13.87 14.42 22.39
C THR A 459 13.43 14.68 20.96
N ILE A 460 13.66 15.89 20.42
CA ILE A 460 13.33 16.20 19.01
C ILE A 460 14.12 15.30 18.05
N TYR A 461 15.43 15.17 18.24
CA TYR A 461 16.25 14.31 17.39
C TYR A 461 15.83 12.84 17.48
N TRP A 462 15.48 12.39 18.67
CA TRP A 462 15.02 11.02 18.88
C TRP A 462 13.64 10.78 18.25
N PHE A 463 12.68 11.71 18.36
CA PHE A 463 11.39 11.61 17.67
C PHE A 463 11.54 11.57 16.16
N MET A 464 12.35 12.45 15.56
CA MET A 464 12.62 12.39 14.11
C MET A 464 13.27 11.07 13.72
N GLY A 465 14.21 10.58 14.52
CA GLY A 465 14.84 9.27 14.32
C GLY A 465 13.86 8.10 14.48
N ALA A 466 12.82 8.22 15.31
CA ALA A 466 11.82 7.18 15.49
C ALA A 466 10.80 7.12 14.34
N LEU A 467 10.70 8.18 13.53
CA LEU A 467 9.78 8.25 12.37
C LEU A 467 10.36 7.63 11.10
N SER A 468 11.68 7.63 10.92
CA SER A 468 12.33 7.01 9.75
C SER A 468 13.80 6.68 10.01
N ASN A 469 14.30 5.59 9.43
CA ASN A 469 15.73 5.25 9.39
C ASN A 469 16.39 5.58 8.05
N SER A 470 15.61 5.93 7.01
CA SER A 470 16.17 6.32 5.72
C SER A 470 17.01 7.60 5.84
N GLY A 471 18.25 7.59 5.35
CA GLY A 471 19.13 8.75 5.32
C GLY A 471 18.55 9.92 4.52
N ARG A 472 17.86 9.62 3.41
CA ARG A 472 17.24 10.63 2.53
C ARG A 472 16.15 11.44 3.25
N ARG A 473 15.17 10.74 3.84
CA ARG A 473 14.08 11.36 4.63
C ARG A 473 14.59 12.00 5.92
N SER A 474 15.54 11.36 6.59
CA SER A 474 16.22 11.88 7.77
C SER A 474 16.86 13.26 7.50
N ALA A 475 17.54 13.41 6.37
CA ALA A 475 18.14 14.69 5.98
C ALA A 475 17.08 15.79 5.78
N ASN A 476 15.93 15.44 5.22
CA ASN A 476 14.81 16.38 5.06
C ASN A 476 14.19 16.77 6.41
N TYR A 477 13.96 15.82 7.33
CA TYR A 477 13.48 16.12 8.68
C TYR A 477 14.42 17.06 9.44
N VAL A 478 15.72 16.79 9.40
CA VAL A 478 16.71 17.66 10.04
C VAL A 478 16.76 19.03 9.35
N GLY A 479 16.64 19.09 8.03
CA GLY A 479 16.53 20.34 7.30
C GLY A 479 15.32 21.18 7.74
N PHE A 480 14.13 20.58 7.80
CA PHE A 480 12.94 21.23 8.34
C PHE A 480 13.15 21.70 9.77
N TYR A 481 13.70 20.85 10.62
CA TYR A 481 13.99 21.19 12.00
C TYR A 481 14.92 22.41 12.12
N LYS A 482 16.08 22.37 11.47
CA LYS A 482 17.09 23.43 11.57
C LYS A 482 16.67 24.72 10.88
N GLY A 483 15.97 24.63 9.75
CA GLY A 483 15.36 25.78 9.10
C GLY A 483 14.34 26.48 10.00
N ILE A 484 13.36 25.73 10.54
CA ILE A 484 12.30 26.29 11.38
C ILE A 484 12.83 26.77 12.74
N GLN A 485 13.76 26.03 13.35
CA GLN A 485 14.51 26.46 14.55
C GLN A 485 15.18 27.82 14.32
N SER A 486 15.78 28.01 13.14
CA SER A 486 16.42 29.28 12.77
C SER A 486 15.41 30.40 12.54
N VAL A 487 14.20 30.11 12.07
CA VAL A 487 13.11 31.12 12.03
C VAL A 487 12.80 31.60 13.45
N GLY A 488 12.61 30.67 14.39
CA GLY A 488 12.36 31.01 15.80
C GLY A 488 13.47 31.86 16.38
N ALA A 489 14.73 31.43 16.21
CA ALA A 489 15.90 32.18 16.64
C ALA A 489 15.95 33.61 16.03
N CYS A 490 15.74 33.75 14.72
CA CYS A 490 15.75 35.04 14.04
C CYS A 490 14.68 35.99 14.60
N VAL A 491 13.46 35.49 14.84
CA VAL A 491 12.36 36.30 15.34
C VAL A 491 12.66 36.77 16.77
N VAL A 492 13.08 35.88 17.67
CA VAL A 492 13.33 36.27 19.07
C VAL A 492 14.53 37.22 19.21
N ASN A 493 15.61 37.03 18.43
CA ASN A 493 16.75 37.95 18.42
C ASN A 493 16.32 39.35 17.94
N HIS A 494 15.46 39.42 16.92
CA HIS A 494 14.92 40.71 16.44
C HIS A 494 13.99 41.38 17.46
N LEU A 495 13.21 40.59 18.20
CA LEU A 495 12.36 41.11 19.28
C LEU A 495 13.19 41.66 20.43
N ASP A 496 14.25 40.96 20.86
CA ASP A 496 15.19 41.43 21.88
C ASP A 496 15.97 42.68 21.41
N ALA A 497 16.39 42.74 20.14
CA ALA A 497 17.01 43.94 19.56
C ALA A 497 16.08 45.16 19.60
N LYS A 498 14.76 44.94 19.48
CA LYS A 498 13.72 45.97 19.67
C LYS A 498 13.40 46.28 21.14
N LYS A 499 14.09 45.65 22.09
CA LYS A 499 13.99 45.88 23.52
C LYS A 499 12.57 45.64 24.08
N ILE A 500 11.87 44.61 23.60
CA ILE A 500 10.58 44.21 24.20
C ILE A 500 10.75 43.81 25.68
N SER A 501 9.73 43.99 26.52
CA SER A 501 9.89 43.71 27.96
C SER A 501 10.32 42.25 28.24
N TYR A 502 11.15 42.03 29.27
CA TYR A 502 11.58 40.69 29.69
C TYR A 502 10.39 39.77 30.02
N ARG A 503 9.31 40.33 30.57
CA ARG A 503 8.07 39.62 30.81
C ARG A 503 7.44 39.06 29.53
N SER A 504 7.38 39.87 28.48
CA SER A 504 6.83 39.45 27.19
C SER A 504 7.66 38.32 26.58
N GLU A 505 8.99 38.39 26.67
CA GLU A 505 9.88 37.31 26.23
C GLU A 505 9.68 36.03 27.02
N PHE A 506 9.59 36.14 28.35
CA PHE A 506 9.36 35.00 29.22
C PHE A 506 8.01 34.32 28.91
N ILE A 507 6.92 35.09 28.83
CA ILE A 507 5.58 34.55 28.50
C ILE A 507 5.60 33.89 27.13
N SER A 508 6.26 34.50 26.13
CA SER A 508 6.36 33.92 24.79
C SER A 508 7.05 32.55 24.81
N ASN A 509 8.13 32.40 25.60
CA ASN A 509 8.81 31.12 25.79
C ASN A 509 7.89 30.08 26.40
N TRP A 510 7.27 30.42 27.52
CA TRP A 510 6.47 29.46 28.27
C TRP A 510 5.26 28.98 27.47
N VAL A 511 4.59 29.89 26.75
CA VAL A 511 3.47 29.56 25.87
C VAL A 511 3.92 28.72 24.68
N LEU A 512 4.99 29.11 23.97
CA LEU A 512 5.46 28.36 22.80
C LEU A 512 5.91 26.95 23.17
N LEU A 513 6.65 26.78 24.28
CA LEU A 513 7.08 25.46 24.75
C LEU A 513 5.88 24.58 25.13
N SER A 514 4.94 25.10 25.91
CA SER A 514 3.79 24.33 26.38
C SER A 514 2.84 23.95 25.23
N VAL A 515 2.48 24.92 24.38
CA VAL A 515 1.54 24.70 23.26
C VAL A 515 2.16 23.81 22.20
N SER A 516 3.46 23.95 21.91
CA SER A 516 4.13 23.10 20.92
C SER A 516 4.15 21.62 21.32
N LEU A 517 4.29 21.30 22.62
CA LEU A 517 4.17 19.92 23.10
C LEU A 517 2.76 19.36 22.90
N VAL A 518 1.72 20.16 23.13
CA VAL A 518 0.33 19.73 22.92
C VAL A 518 0.06 19.47 21.43
N ILE A 519 0.52 20.36 20.54
CA ILE A 519 0.36 20.19 19.10
C ILE A 519 1.15 18.98 18.58
N ALA A 520 2.33 18.69 19.14
CA ALA A 520 3.16 17.54 18.77
C ALA A 520 2.58 16.19 19.24
N ALA A 521 1.68 16.19 20.24
CA ALA A 521 1.19 14.97 20.87
C ALA A 521 0.58 13.95 19.90
N PRO A 522 -0.26 14.30 18.91
CA PRO A 522 -0.82 13.31 17.99
C PRO A 522 0.25 12.51 17.22
N VAL A 523 1.37 13.14 16.84
CA VAL A 523 2.47 12.45 16.15
C VAL A 523 3.15 11.45 17.09
N ILE A 524 3.46 11.91 18.31
CA ILE A 524 4.18 11.14 19.30
C ILE A 524 3.35 9.95 19.78
N LEU A 525 2.06 10.16 20.00
CA LEU A 525 1.15 9.17 20.59
C LEU A 525 0.63 8.15 19.57
N LEU A 526 0.48 8.53 18.30
CA LEU A 526 -0.18 7.70 17.28
C LEU A 526 0.76 7.17 16.19
N LYS A 527 1.85 7.89 15.84
CA LYS A 527 2.68 7.57 14.67
C LYS A 527 4.01 6.91 15.00
N ILE A 528 4.58 7.15 16.19
CA ILE A 528 5.79 6.44 16.62
C ILE A 528 5.44 4.97 16.87
N LYS A 529 6.04 4.08 16.08
CA LYS A 529 5.91 2.61 16.19
C LYS A 529 7.06 2.02 16.99
N ASP A 530 6.96 0.76 17.42
CA ASP A 530 8.06 0.08 18.12
C ASP A 530 9.24 -0.28 17.19
N HIS A 531 8.96 -0.48 15.89
CA HIS A 531 9.94 -0.72 14.84
C HIS A 531 9.44 -0.12 13.52
N VAL A 532 10.32 0.40 12.67
CA VAL A 532 10.01 0.79 11.27
C VAL A 532 10.64 -0.26 10.36
N SER A 533 9.82 -0.91 9.51
CA SER A 533 10.34 -1.99 8.65
C SER A 533 11.27 -1.42 7.57
N THR A 534 12.26 -2.22 7.16
CA THR A 534 13.20 -1.80 6.13
C THR A 534 12.48 -1.45 4.82
N GLU A 535 11.38 -2.14 4.47
CA GLU A 535 10.58 -1.83 3.29
C GLU A 535 9.93 -0.45 3.33
N GLU A 536 9.39 -0.05 4.49
CA GLU A 536 8.76 1.27 4.68
C GLU A 536 9.80 2.39 4.50
N ASP A 537 11.03 2.16 4.99
CA ASP A 537 12.16 3.09 4.84
C ASP A 537 12.78 3.09 3.44
N LEU A 538 12.66 1.99 2.68
CA LEU A 538 13.12 1.88 1.30
C LEU A 538 12.19 2.57 0.29
N GLN A 539 10.93 2.85 0.64
CA GLN A 539 10.00 3.53 -0.26
C GLN A 539 10.52 4.92 -0.69
N GLY A 540 10.62 5.14 -2.00
CA GLY A 540 11.17 6.39 -2.55
C GLY A 540 12.71 6.44 -2.51
N THR A 541 13.37 5.32 -2.23
CA THR A 541 14.79 5.10 -2.51
C THR A 541 14.92 4.17 -3.73
N ASP A 542 16.10 4.18 -4.37
CA ASP A 542 16.49 3.26 -5.45
C ASP A 542 17.31 2.05 -4.90
N GLU A 543 17.21 1.81 -3.59
CA GLU A 543 17.78 0.67 -2.89
C GLU A 543 16.74 -0.44 -2.70
N THR A 544 17.24 -1.67 -2.58
CA THR A 544 16.44 -2.87 -2.27
C THR A 544 16.85 -3.43 -0.91
N ILE A 545 16.01 -4.27 -0.31
CA ILE A 545 16.34 -4.95 0.96
C ILE A 545 17.69 -5.70 0.84
N ALA A 546 17.96 -6.26 -0.34
CA ALA A 546 19.20 -6.96 -0.63
C ALA A 546 20.45 -6.06 -0.62
N ASP A 547 20.30 -4.77 -0.93
CA ASP A 547 21.39 -3.78 -0.90
C ASP A 547 21.74 -3.35 0.54
N VAL A 548 20.74 -3.37 1.43
CA VAL A 548 20.83 -2.78 2.77
C VAL A 548 21.10 -3.82 3.86
N LEU A 549 20.49 -5.00 3.78
CA LEU A 549 20.55 -6.03 4.81
C LEU A 549 21.53 -7.17 4.47
N PRO A 550 22.31 -7.66 5.45
CA PRO A 550 23.26 -8.75 5.25
C PRO A 550 22.55 -10.06 4.88
N SER A 551 23.29 -10.96 4.24
CA SER A 551 22.79 -12.30 3.90
C SER A 551 22.44 -13.09 5.16
N GLY A 552 21.19 -13.56 5.28
CA GLY A 552 20.68 -14.27 6.46
C GLY A 552 19.82 -13.45 7.42
N HIS A 553 19.65 -12.14 7.18
CA HIS A 553 18.77 -11.30 8.01
C HIS A 553 17.29 -11.76 7.93
N PRO A 554 16.53 -11.79 9.05
CA PRO A 554 15.13 -12.27 9.08
C PRO A 554 14.21 -11.60 8.06
N GLU A 555 14.29 -10.28 7.92
CA GLU A 555 13.51 -9.50 6.93
C GLU A 555 13.84 -9.88 5.47
N LYS A 556 15.07 -10.36 5.18
CA LYS A 556 15.46 -10.82 3.83
C LYS A 556 14.80 -12.14 3.43
N ASN A 557 14.34 -12.93 4.42
CA ASN A 557 13.65 -14.20 4.19
C ASN A 557 12.13 -14.06 4.07
N HIS A 558 11.55 -12.93 4.48
CA HIS A 558 10.11 -12.65 4.35
C HIS A 558 9.69 -12.42 2.90
N GLU A 559 10.59 -11.88 2.06
CA GLU A 559 10.35 -11.55 0.64
C GLU A 559 10.10 -12.78 -0.25
N ARG A 560 10.67 -13.94 0.10
CA ARG A 560 10.50 -15.18 -0.69
C ARG A 560 9.23 -15.96 -0.37
N THR A 561 8.66 -15.78 0.82
CA THR A 561 7.53 -16.60 1.25
C THR A 561 6.21 -15.87 0.98
N SER A 562 6.11 -14.58 1.31
CA SER A 562 4.87 -13.82 1.18
C SER A 562 4.53 -13.43 -0.27
N THR A 563 5.52 -13.07 -1.08
CA THR A 563 5.28 -12.71 -2.50
C THR A 563 5.00 -13.95 -3.35
N VAL A 564 5.62 -15.09 -3.03
CA VAL A 564 5.33 -16.37 -3.71
C VAL A 564 3.98 -16.93 -3.28
N LEU A 565 3.58 -16.77 -2.01
CA LEU A 565 2.21 -17.10 -1.57
C LEU A 565 1.18 -16.16 -2.19
N ALA A 566 1.43 -14.85 -2.24
CA ALA A 566 0.50 -13.91 -2.85
C ALA A 566 0.39 -14.10 -4.37
N LEU A 567 1.51 -14.29 -5.08
CA LEU A 567 1.52 -14.64 -6.50
C LEU A 567 0.94 -16.02 -6.75
N GLY A 568 1.18 -16.99 -5.85
CA GLY A 568 0.61 -18.33 -5.92
C GLY A 568 -0.92 -18.29 -5.76
N LEU A 569 -1.42 -17.62 -4.72
CA LEU A 569 -2.85 -17.42 -4.48
C LEU A 569 -3.50 -16.61 -5.61
N PHE A 570 -2.84 -15.57 -6.09
CA PHE A 570 -3.34 -14.77 -7.21
C PHE A 570 -3.33 -15.55 -8.53
N ALA A 571 -2.27 -16.30 -8.82
CA ALA A 571 -2.21 -17.17 -10.00
C ALA A 571 -3.25 -18.29 -9.94
N SER A 572 -3.44 -18.92 -8.76
CA SER A 572 -4.50 -19.90 -8.54
C SER A 572 -5.89 -19.29 -8.70
N PHE A 573 -6.14 -18.08 -8.17
CA PHE A 573 -7.40 -17.36 -8.36
C PHE A 573 -7.68 -17.03 -9.83
N ILE A 574 -6.69 -16.48 -10.54
CA ILE A 574 -6.81 -16.17 -11.97
C ILE A 574 -7.00 -17.44 -12.79
N PHE A 575 -6.26 -18.51 -12.48
CA PHE A 575 -6.39 -19.81 -13.15
C PHE A 575 -7.80 -20.40 -12.97
N GLU A 576 -8.38 -20.30 -11.77
CA GLU A 576 -9.76 -20.72 -11.54
C GLU A 576 -10.82 -19.84 -12.21
N ARG A 577 -10.51 -18.57 -12.52
CA ARG A 577 -11.47 -17.60 -13.08
C ARG A 577 -11.31 -17.36 -14.58
N ILE A 578 -10.23 -17.82 -15.21
CA ILE A 578 -9.96 -17.59 -16.63
C ILE A 578 -11.05 -18.17 -17.53
N ASN A 579 -11.63 -19.32 -17.16
CA ASN A 579 -12.71 -19.95 -17.92
C ASN A 579 -14.00 -19.13 -17.88
N LEU A 580 -14.36 -18.58 -16.71
CA LEU A 580 -15.53 -17.70 -16.56
C LEU A 580 -15.35 -16.39 -17.36
N LEU A 581 -14.15 -15.79 -17.30
CA LEU A 581 -13.83 -14.60 -18.10
C LEU A 581 -13.90 -14.89 -19.61
N LYS A 582 -13.43 -16.08 -20.02
CA LYS A 582 -13.54 -16.53 -21.41
C LYS A 582 -15.00 -16.68 -21.84
N THR A 583 -15.86 -17.24 -20.98
CA THR A 583 -17.31 -17.33 -21.21
C THR A 583 -17.92 -15.95 -21.45
N PHE A 584 -17.63 -14.95 -20.61
CA PHE A 584 -18.14 -13.59 -20.81
C PHE A 584 -17.67 -12.95 -22.12
N TYR A 585 -16.43 -13.23 -22.54
CA TYR A 585 -15.95 -12.74 -23.82
C TYR A 585 -16.65 -13.43 -24.99
N MET A 586 -16.66 -14.76 -25.02
CA MET A 586 -17.18 -15.55 -26.15
C MET A 586 -18.70 -15.44 -26.31
N ASN A 587 -19.43 -15.35 -25.20
CA ASN A 587 -20.89 -15.40 -25.21
C ASN A 587 -21.58 -14.04 -25.27
N ALA A 588 -20.83 -12.94 -25.40
CA ALA A 588 -21.43 -11.64 -25.65
C ALA A 588 -22.38 -11.73 -26.88
N PRO A 589 -23.57 -11.08 -26.88
CA PRO A 589 -24.58 -11.27 -27.93
C PRO A 589 -24.02 -11.19 -29.37
N ALA A 590 -23.14 -10.23 -29.66
CA ALA A 590 -22.53 -10.05 -30.97
C ALA A 590 -21.54 -11.16 -31.40
N ARG A 591 -21.12 -12.04 -30.49
CA ARG A 591 -20.17 -13.15 -30.73
C ARG A 591 -20.75 -14.52 -30.42
N LEU A 592 -21.96 -14.58 -29.87
CA LEU A 592 -22.60 -15.81 -29.45
C LEU A 592 -22.77 -16.73 -30.67
N THR A 593 -22.26 -17.95 -30.56
CA THR A 593 -22.50 -18.98 -31.58
C THR A 593 -23.90 -19.50 -31.39
N LYS A 594 -24.80 -19.15 -32.31
CA LYS A 594 -26.19 -19.57 -32.26
C LYS A 594 -26.29 -21.08 -32.55
N ILE A 595 -27.04 -21.79 -31.73
CA ILE A 595 -27.28 -23.23 -31.86
C ILE A 595 -28.78 -23.48 -31.72
N ASN A 596 -29.36 -24.13 -32.71
CA ASN A 596 -30.70 -24.67 -32.61
C ASN A 596 -30.65 -26.16 -32.99
N ASN A 597 -30.58 -27.00 -31.95
CA ASN A 597 -30.67 -28.44 -32.05
C ASN A 597 -32.03 -28.95 -31.56
N ILE A 598 -33.03 -28.07 -31.37
CA ILE A 598 -34.41 -28.42 -30.96
C ILE A 598 -35.39 -28.44 -32.15
N GLY A 599 -34.97 -27.91 -33.30
CA GLY A 599 -35.75 -27.91 -34.54
C GLY A 599 -36.62 -26.66 -34.65
N VAL A 600 -37.81 -26.80 -35.24
CA VAL A 600 -38.81 -25.73 -35.25
C VAL A 600 -39.34 -25.55 -33.83
N HIS A 601 -39.47 -24.30 -33.38
CA HIS A 601 -39.96 -23.94 -32.06
C HIS A 601 -40.96 -22.78 -32.17
N GLU A 602 -41.89 -22.72 -31.23
CA GLU A 602 -42.87 -21.63 -31.11
C GLU A 602 -42.78 -20.98 -29.73
N VAL A 603 -42.91 -19.66 -29.66
CA VAL A 603 -43.09 -18.94 -28.38
C VAL A 603 -44.58 -18.78 -28.12
N LYS A 604 -45.12 -19.60 -27.23
CA LYS A 604 -46.55 -19.63 -26.88
C LYS A 604 -46.88 -18.64 -25.77
N PHE A 605 -48.10 -18.10 -25.80
CA PHE A 605 -48.69 -17.28 -24.72
C PHE A 605 -47.94 -15.98 -24.38
N SER A 606 -47.22 -15.41 -25.35
CA SER A 606 -46.38 -14.22 -25.15
C SER A 606 -47.13 -12.94 -24.73
N ASP A 607 -48.44 -12.93 -24.95
CA ASP A 607 -49.40 -11.89 -24.60
C ASP A 607 -50.08 -12.12 -23.25
N ARG A 608 -50.02 -13.35 -22.71
CA ARG A 608 -50.75 -13.76 -21.49
C ARG A 608 -49.85 -13.97 -20.28
N ILE A 609 -48.66 -14.55 -20.48
CA ILE A 609 -47.72 -14.85 -19.40
C ILE A 609 -46.32 -14.35 -19.74
N ARG A 610 -45.55 -14.05 -18.71
CA ARG A 610 -44.17 -13.59 -18.82
C ARG A 610 -43.41 -13.86 -17.53
N SER A 611 -42.08 -13.83 -17.61
CA SER A 611 -41.17 -14.02 -16.48
C SER A 611 -41.45 -15.32 -15.74
N CYS A 612 -41.66 -16.39 -16.51
CA CYS A 612 -41.86 -17.73 -15.98
C CYS A 612 -40.50 -18.30 -15.61
N GLU A 613 -40.20 -18.37 -14.32
CA GLU A 613 -38.90 -18.79 -13.86
C GLU A 613 -38.79 -20.32 -13.82
N ASP A 614 -39.81 -21.01 -13.32
CA ASP A 614 -39.83 -22.47 -13.22
C ASP A 614 -41.01 -23.14 -13.96
N VAL A 615 -40.80 -24.39 -14.34
CA VAL A 615 -41.81 -25.29 -14.91
C VAL A 615 -41.62 -26.72 -14.42
N LEU A 616 -42.71 -27.36 -14.03
CA LEU A 616 -42.74 -28.79 -13.69
C LEU A 616 -43.65 -29.54 -14.65
N LEU A 617 -43.20 -30.69 -15.15
CA LEU A 617 -44.05 -31.60 -15.93
C LEU A 617 -44.73 -32.62 -15.02
N VAL A 618 -46.05 -32.71 -15.10
CA VAL A 618 -46.85 -33.74 -14.44
C VAL A 618 -47.39 -34.69 -15.51
N GLU A 619 -46.51 -35.56 -16.01
CA GLU A 619 -46.79 -36.40 -17.19
C GLU A 619 -48.08 -37.22 -17.07
N LYS A 620 -48.40 -37.70 -15.87
CA LYS A 620 -49.62 -38.49 -15.60
C LYS A 620 -50.90 -37.78 -16.03
N TYR A 621 -50.93 -36.45 -15.97
CA TYR A 621 -52.10 -35.64 -16.30
C TYR A 621 -51.91 -34.82 -17.58
N HIS A 622 -50.79 -35.00 -18.28
CA HIS A 622 -50.46 -34.23 -19.48
C HIS A 622 -50.39 -32.70 -19.24
N LEU A 623 -49.96 -32.31 -18.03
CA LEU A 623 -49.92 -30.91 -17.58
C LEU A 623 -48.49 -30.43 -17.31
N ALA A 624 -48.22 -29.16 -17.61
CA ALA A 624 -47.07 -28.42 -17.13
C ALA A 624 -47.54 -27.34 -16.13
N ILE A 625 -46.95 -27.31 -14.93
CA ILE A 625 -47.21 -26.28 -13.92
C ILE A 625 -46.14 -25.20 -14.07
N LEU A 626 -46.56 -23.96 -14.31
CA LEU A 626 -45.68 -22.81 -14.57
C LEU A 626 -45.77 -21.80 -13.42
N ALA A 627 -44.62 -21.31 -12.95
CA ALA A 627 -44.52 -20.19 -12.02
C ALA A 627 -44.10 -18.91 -12.76
N CYS A 628 -45.05 -17.99 -12.97
CA CYS A 628 -44.82 -16.76 -13.74
C CYS A 628 -45.03 -15.51 -12.90
N ASP A 629 -43.99 -14.68 -12.79
CA ASP A 629 -43.99 -13.47 -11.97
C ASP A 629 -43.71 -12.21 -12.80
N GLY A 630 -44.77 -11.56 -13.28
CA GLY A 630 -44.68 -10.26 -13.95
C GLY A 630 -44.17 -9.14 -13.03
N GLY A 631 -44.43 -9.24 -11.72
CA GLY A 631 -43.96 -8.31 -10.69
C GLY A 631 -42.44 -8.31 -10.47
N ARG A 632 -41.75 -9.38 -10.91
CA ARG A 632 -40.29 -9.55 -10.86
C ARG A 632 -39.49 -8.42 -11.50
N GLU A 633 -40.10 -7.70 -12.44
CA GLU A 633 -39.50 -6.53 -13.09
C GLU A 633 -39.33 -5.35 -12.14
N ARG A 634 -40.04 -5.36 -11.01
CA ARG A 634 -39.97 -4.36 -9.94
C ARG A 634 -39.45 -4.94 -8.63
N HIS A 635 -39.63 -6.23 -8.37
CA HIS A 635 -39.14 -6.89 -7.17
C HIS A 635 -38.45 -8.22 -7.47
N ASN A 636 -37.11 -8.22 -7.47
CA ASN A 636 -36.29 -9.42 -7.64
C ASN A 636 -35.07 -9.33 -6.72
N THR A 637 -35.02 -10.19 -5.70
CA THR A 637 -33.91 -10.20 -4.74
C THR A 637 -32.63 -10.86 -5.29
N VAL A 638 -32.75 -11.75 -6.28
CA VAL A 638 -31.64 -12.45 -6.94
C VAL A 638 -30.86 -11.49 -7.84
N MET A 639 -31.57 -10.68 -8.62
CA MET A 639 -30.97 -9.70 -9.55
C MET A 639 -30.77 -8.32 -8.92
N GLY A 640 -31.41 -8.03 -7.79
CA GLY A 640 -31.28 -6.77 -7.05
C GLY A 640 -32.14 -5.65 -7.60
N VAL A 641 -33.34 -5.99 -8.08
CA VAL A 641 -34.32 -5.04 -8.60
C VAL A 641 -35.32 -4.74 -7.50
N PHE A 642 -35.33 -3.49 -7.02
CA PHE A 642 -36.21 -3.01 -5.94
C PHE A 642 -36.84 -1.67 -6.34
N ALA A 643 -37.78 -1.71 -7.28
CA ALA A 643 -38.38 -0.53 -7.91
C ALA A 643 -39.83 -0.31 -7.44
N GLY A 644 -39.99 0.13 -6.18
CA GLY A 644 -41.24 0.70 -5.64
C GLY A 644 -42.51 -0.10 -5.95
N ASN A 645 -43.67 0.58 -6.06
CA ASN A 645 -45.00 -0.01 -6.24
C ASN A 645 -45.01 -1.29 -7.10
N VAL A 646 -45.05 -2.44 -6.44
CA VAL A 646 -45.28 -3.75 -7.04
C VAL A 646 -46.79 -3.92 -7.14
N THR A 647 -47.31 -3.89 -8.35
CA THR A 647 -48.76 -3.95 -8.61
C THR A 647 -49.22 -5.29 -9.15
N GLU A 648 -48.28 -6.16 -9.53
CA GLU A 648 -48.52 -7.45 -10.15
C GLU A 648 -47.80 -8.51 -9.31
N ASN A 649 -48.51 -9.60 -8.99
CA ASN A 649 -47.98 -10.73 -8.23
C ASN A 649 -47.70 -11.92 -9.15
N ALA A 650 -46.94 -12.88 -8.65
CA ALA A 650 -46.78 -14.16 -9.29
C ALA A 650 -48.11 -14.91 -9.43
N ASN A 651 -48.24 -15.67 -10.51
CA ASN A 651 -49.37 -16.54 -10.77
C ASN A 651 -48.87 -17.93 -11.14
N LEU A 652 -49.61 -18.94 -10.70
CA LEU A 652 -49.39 -20.33 -11.09
C LEU A 652 -50.33 -20.65 -12.26
N TRP A 653 -49.81 -21.37 -13.25
CA TRP A 653 -50.58 -21.76 -14.43
C TRP A 653 -50.45 -23.25 -14.70
N ALA A 654 -51.52 -23.86 -15.18
CA ALA A 654 -51.53 -25.20 -15.73
C ALA A 654 -51.63 -25.12 -17.25
N TYR A 655 -50.64 -25.68 -17.95
CA TYR A 655 -50.62 -25.82 -19.39
C TYR A 655 -50.84 -27.29 -19.76
N ASP A 656 -52.00 -27.58 -20.34
CA ASP A 656 -52.28 -28.86 -21.00
C ASP A 656 -51.60 -28.88 -22.36
N TYR A 657 -50.51 -29.65 -22.45
CA TYR A 657 -49.69 -29.69 -23.64
C TYR A 657 -50.19 -30.68 -24.71
N GLU A 658 -51.32 -31.37 -24.49
CA GLU A 658 -52.01 -32.14 -25.51
C GLU A 658 -53.15 -31.36 -26.18
N THR A 659 -53.73 -30.40 -25.46
CA THR A 659 -54.75 -29.50 -26.00
C THR A 659 -54.12 -28.38 -26.84
N THR A 660 -54.75 -28.03 -27.96
CA THR A 660 -54.30 -26.93 -28.83
C THR A 660 -55.15 -25.67 -28.63
N GLY A 661 -54.57 -24.50 -28.91
CA GLY A 661 -55.25 -23.21 -28.77
C GLY A 661 -55.15 -22.59 -27.38
N GLU A 662 -55.79 -21.43 -27.19
CA GLU A 662 -55.65 -20.62 -25.97
C GLU A 662 -56.22 -21.28 -24.70
N GLU A 663 -57.19 -22.19 -24.83
CA GLU A 663 -57.81 -22.89 -23.69
C GLU A 663 -56.87 -23.89 -23.01
N SER A 664 -55.74 -24.24 -23.65
CA SER A 664 -54.71 -25.11 -23.09
C SER A 664 -54.01 -24.52 -21.86
N LEU A 665 -54.03 -23.19 -21.68
CA LEU A 665 -53.41 -22.52 -20.54
C LEU A 665 -54.47 -21.95 -19.59
N LYS A 666 -54.51 -22.48 -18.37
CA LYS A 666 -55.48 -22.11 -17.32
C LYS A 666 -54.77 -21.65 -16.03
N PRO A 667 -55.23 -20.60 -15.35
CA PRO A 667 -54.66 -20.18 -14.08
C PRO A 667 -55.01 -21.20 -12.99
N ILE A 668 -54.08 -21.43 -12.07
CA ILE A 668 -54.31 -22.22 -10.86
C ILE A 668 -54.73 -21.24 -9.75
N ALA A 669 -55.94 -21.42 -9.21
CA ALA A 669 -56.49 -20.54 -8.19
C ALA A 669 -55.84 -20.80 -6.83
N LEU A 670 -55.29 -19.75 -6.18
CA LEU A 670 -54.76 -19.85 -4.81
C LEU A 670 -55.89 -19.65 -3.80
N ALA A 671 -56.33 -20.74 -3.16
CA ALA A 671 -57.43 -20.72 -2.20
C ALA A 671 -56.91 -20.64 -0.76
N GLY A 672 -57.41 -19.66 0.01
CA GLY A 672 -57.09 -19.51 1.44
C GLY A 672 -55.68 -18.98 1.73
N PHE A 673 -54.96 -18.47 0.74
CA PHE A 673 -53.63 -17.90 0.94
C PHE A 673 -53.71 -16.48 1.53
N PRO A 674 -53.21 -16.23 2.75
CA PRO A 674 -53.43 -14.96 3.46
C PRO A 674 -52.72 -13.77 2.82
N ASN A 675 -51.60 -14.00 2.10
CA ASN A 675 -50.73 -12.95 1.57
C ASN A 675 -50.66 -12.97 0.04
N GLY A 676 -51.78 -13.23 -0.65
CA GLY A 676 -51.83 -13.24 -2.13
C GLY A 676 -51.36 -11.96 -2.81
N ASN A 677 -51.30 -10.84 -2.07
CA ASN A 677 -50.82 -9.55 -2.55
C ASN A 677 -49.29 -9.35 -2.44
N ASP A 678 -48.56 -10.31 -1.89
CA ASP A 678 -47.09 -10.30 -1.74
C ASP A 678 -46.52 -11.69 -2.09
N PHE A 679 -46.80 -12.12 -3.34
CA PHE A 679 -46.40 -13.43 -3.85
C PHE A 679 -45.45 -13.27 -5.04
N HIS A 680 -44.21 -13.73 -4.87
CA HIS A 680 -43.13 -13.60 -5.84
C HIS A 680 -42.40 -14.94 -5.98
N SER A 681 -42.91 -15.80 -6.87
CA SER A 681 -42.43 -17.18 -7.04
C SER A 681 -41.08 -17.25 -7.73
N LEU A 682 -40.17 -18.08 -7.22
CA LEU A 682 -38.96 -18.54 -7.92
C LEU A 682 -39.17 -20.03 -8.24
N GLY A 683 -38.38 -20.96 -7.71
CA GLY A 683 -38.55 -22.40 -7.94
C GLY A 683 -39.82 -23.04 -7.37
N LEU A 684 -40.18 -24.16 -7.98
CA LEU A 684 -41.33 -25.02 -7.70
C LEU A 684 -40.90 -26.46 -7.40
N ALA A 685 -41.67 -27.17 -6.57
CA ALA A 685 -41.62 -28.63 -6.50
C ALA A 685 -43.00 -29.22 -6.22
N PHE A 686 -43.34 -30.35 -6.84
CA PHE A 686 -44.66 -30.97 -6.72
C PHE A 686 -44.56 -32.45 -6.39
N ASP A 687 -45.10 -32.84 -5.24
CA ASP A 687 -45.25 -34.24 -4.85
C ASP A 687 -46.60 -34.79 -5.34
N GLN A 688 -46.56 -35.70 -6.31
CA GLN A 688 -47.74 -36.31 -6.89
C GLN A 688 -48.48 -37.24 -5.93
N HIS A 689 -47.81 -37.79 -4.90
CA HIS A 689 -48.43 -38.72 -3.96
C HIS A 689 -49.35 -38.01 -2.97
N THR A 690 -48.89 -36.87 -2.45
CA THR A 690 -49.64 -36.06 -1.48
C THR A 690 -50.42 -34.92 -2.13
N SER A 691 -50.17 -34.66 -3.43
CA SER A 691 -50.61 -33.46 -4.14
C SER A 691 -50.09 -32.16 -3.52
N ASN A 692 -48.97 -32.21 -2.80
CA ASN A 692 -48.38 -31.02 -2.20
C ASN A 692 -47.50 -30.29 -3.22
N LEU A 693 -47.78 -28.99 -3.39
CA LEU A 693 -47.01 -28.06 -4.20
C LEU A 693 -46.25 -27.11 -3.29
N PHE A 694 -44.93 -27.08 -3.44
CA PHE A 694 -44.03 -26.16 -2.75
C PHE A 694 -43.59 -25.07 -3.71
N VAL A 695 -43.66 -23.82 -3.27
CA VAL A 695 -43.28 -22.65 -4.06
C VAL A 695 -42.36 -21.79 -3.23
N THR A 696 -41.15 -21.51 -3.71
CA THR A 696 -40.31 -20.48 -3.10
C THR A 696 -40.97 -19.13 -3.30
N ASN A 697 -41.07 -18.32 -2.23
CA ASN A 697 -41.69 -17.00 -2.29
C ASN A 697 -40.72 -15.94 -1.78
N HIS A 698 -40.31 -15.06 -2.68
CA HIS A 698 -39.47 -13.89 -2.39
C HIS A 698 -40.30 -12.69 -1.96
N ALA A 699 -41.26 -12.90 -1.06
CA ALA A 699 -42.15 -11.86 -0.56
C ALA A 699 -41.35 -10.63 -0.05
N GLN A 700 -41.94 -9.45 -0.15
CA GLN A 700 -41.41 -8.24 0.47
C GLN A 700 -41.26 -8.42 1.99
N ALA A 701 -42.13 -9.20 2.63
CA ALA A 701 -41.99 -9.61 4.03
C ALA A 701 -40.70 -10.41 4.33
N GLY A 702 -40.06 -11.03 3.32
CA GLY A 702 -38.85 -11.85 3.46
C GLY A 702 -38.94 -13.18 2.71
N PRO A 703 -37.83 -13.91 2.56
CA PRO A 703 -37.78 -15.22 1.90
C PRO A 703 -38.54 -16.29 2.70
N ARG A 704 -39.33 -17.11 2.02
CA ARG A 704 -40.13 -18.20 2.60
C ARG A 704 -40.44 -19.26 1.54
N ILE A 705 -41.00 -20.40 1.97
CA ILE A 705 -41.58 -21.40 1.07
C ILE A 705 -43.06 -21.53 1.40
N GLU A 706 -43.91 -21.42 0.39
CA GLU A 706 -45.35 -21.60 0.51
C GLU A 706 -45.72 -23.03 0.13
N MET A 707 -46.47 -23.71 0.99
CA MET A 707 -46.94 -25.07 0.77
C MET A 707 -48.44 -25.06 0.50
N PHE A 708 -48.83 -25.64 -0.63
CA PHE A 708 -50.22 -25.77 -1.06
C PHE A 708 -50.57 -27.23 -1.31
N ASN A 709 -51.85 -27.59 -1.19
CA ASN A 709 -52.40 -28.82 -1.72
C ASN A 709 -53.08 -28.51 -3.06
N LEU A 710 -52.56 -29.05 -4.16
CA LEU A 710 -53.06 -28.81 -5.51
C LEU A 710 -54.07 -29.87 -5.91
N ASP A 711 -55.33 -29.46 -6.07
CA ASP A 711 -56.33 -30.25 -6.74
C ASP A 711 -56.21 -30.03 -8.26
N ILE A 712 -55.75 -31.05 -8.97
CA ILE A 712 -55.49 -31.01 -10.41
C ILE A 712 -56.78 -30.90 -11.23
N ASP A 713 -57.87 -31.53 -10.78
CA ASP A 713 -59.13 -31.55 -11.53
C ASP A 713 -59.80 -30.17 -11.51
N SER A 714 -59.76 -29.50 -10.35
CA SER A 714 -60.32 -28.16 -10.15
C SER A 714 -59.33 -27.02 -10.38
N LEU A 715 -58.05 -27.32 -10.64
CA LEU A 715 -56.94 -26.37 -10.76
C LEU A 715 -56.91 -25.35 -9.60
N THR A 716 -57.08 -25.85 -8.38
CA THR A 716 -57.12 -25.03 -7.15
C THR A 716 -56.02 -25.48 -6.18
N ALA A 717 -55.09 -24.57 -5.88
CA ALA A 717 -54.04 -24.76 -4.89
C ALA A 717 -54.50 -24.21 -3.53
N ARG A 718 -54.85 -25.10 -2.60
CA ARG A 718 -55.30 -24.75 -1.25
C ARG A 718 -54.11 -24.54 -0.33
N TYR A 719 -54.02 -23.38 0.30
CA TYR A 719 -52.93 -23.07 1.22
C TYR A 719 -52.90 -24.04 2.41
N ILE A 720 -51.71 -24.56 2.74
CA ILE A 720 -51.46 -25.41 3.90
C ILE A 720 -50.73 -24.61 4.97
N GLN A 721 -49.51 -24.14 4.66
CA GLN A 721 -48.65 -23.42 5.60
C GLN A 721 -47.54 -22.64 4.87
N THR A 722 -46.96 -21.67 5.57
CA THR A 722 -45.75 -20.97 5.18
C THR A 722 -44.58 -21.51 5.99
N ILE A 723 -43.50 -21.89 5.33
CA ILE A 723 -42.29 -22.47 5.92
C ILE A 723 -41.22 -21.37 5.95
N GLU A 724 -40.87 -20.92 7.16
CA GLU A 724 -39.83 -19.93 7.41
C GLU A 724 -38.76 -20.52 8.33
N HIS A 725 -37.50 -20.28 8.00
CA HIS A 725 -36.39 -20.65 8.86
C HIS A 725 -35.19 -19.73 8.57
N PRO A 726 -34.34 -19.37 9.55
CA PRO A 726 -33.16 -18.52 9.32
C PRO A 726 -32.18 -19.06 8.26
N LEU A 727 -32.20 -20.37 8.01
CA LEU A 727 -31.38 -21.01 6.97
C LEU A 727 -32.00 -20.90 5.56
N LEU A 728 -33.25 -20.48 5.42
CA LEU A 728 -33.95 -20.24 4.15
C LEU A 728 -33.91 -18.74 3.82
N HIS A 729 -32.71 -18.21 3.60
CA HIS A 729 -32.46 -16.77 3.49
C HIS A 729 -32.43 -16.26 2.03
N GLY A 730 -32.37 -17.16 1.06
CA GLY A 730 -32.49 -16.85 -0.37
C GLY A 730 -32.88 -18.10 -1.16
N PRO A 731 -34.00 -18.78 -0.80
CA PRO A 731 -34.38 -20.07 -1.35
C PRO A 731 -34.62 -19.96 -2.85
N ASN A 732 -33.99 -20.81 -3.66
CA ASN A 732 -34.03 -20.70 -5.11
C ASN A 732 -34.80 -21.86 -5.75
N SER A 733 -34.24 -23.06 -5.70
CA SER A 733 -34.87 -24.29 -6.20
C SER A 733 -35.14 -25.26 -5.05
N ILE A 734 -36.21 -26.05 -5.19
CA ILE A 734 -36.68 -27.03 -4.21
C ILE A 734 -36.64 -28.40 -4.87
N GLU A 735 -36.17 -29.41 -4.16
CA GLU A 735 -36.19 -30.78 -4.64
C GLU A 735 -36.69 -31.74 -3.56
N ILE A 736 -37.73 -32.51 -3.88
CA ILE A 736 -38.49 -33.29 -2.89
C ILE A 736 -37.83 -34.65 -2.68
N ILE A 737 -37.62 -35.02 -1.42
CA ILE A 737 -37.06 -36.32 -1.03
C ILE A 737 -38.21 -37.29 -0.72
N ASN A 738 -39.19 -36.82 0.06
CA ASN A 738 -40.40 -37.56 0.43
C ASN A 738 -41.51 -36.56 0.86
N ASP A 739 -42.62 -37.07 1.41
CA ASP A 739 -43.81 -36.29 1.79
C ASP A 739 -43.56 -35.19 2.84
N HIS A 740 -42.43 -35.22 3.56
CA HIS A 740 -42.12 -34.28 4.63
C HIS A 740 -40.66 -33.78 4.63
N GLU A 741 -39.80 -34.27 3.74
CA GLU A 741 -38.39 -33.87 3.60
C GLU A 741 -38.06 -33.42 2.18
N PHE A 742 -37.31 -32.32 2.07
CA PHE A 742 -36.89 -31.75 0.79
C PHE A 742 -35.58 -30.97 0.94
N TYR A 743 -34.88 -30.78 -0.17
CA TYR A 743 -33.75 -29.88 -0.27
C TYR A 743 -34.16 -28.51 -0.80
N VAL A 744 -33.44 -27.48 -0.37
CA VAL A 744 -33.58 -26.10 -0.85
C VAL A 744 -32.20 -25.52 -1.11
N SER A 745 -31.98 -24.97 -2.29
CA SER A 745 -30.77 -24.19 -2.56
C SER A 745 -30.96 -22.74 -2.09
N ASN A 746 -29.93 -22.13 -1.52
CA ASN A 746 -29.86 -20.69 -1.27
C ASN A 746 -28.77 -20.06 -2.14
N ASP A 747 -29.16 -19.02 -2.89
CA ASP A 747 -28.27 -18.38 -3.86
C ASP A 747 -27.06 -17.69 -3.21
N HIS A 748 -27.25 -16.92 -2.14
CA HIS A 748 -26.20 -16.13 -1.51
C HIS A 748 -26.32 -16.18 0.00
N TYR A 749 -25.18 -16.09 0.69
CA TYR A 749 -25.18 -15.83 2.12
C TYR A 749 -25.59 -14.38 2.42
N ILE A 750 -25.07 -13.42 1.65
CA ILE A 750 -25.46 -12.00 1.74
C ILE A 750 -26.31 -11.65 0.54
N THR A 751 -27.61 -11.48 0.78
CA THR A 751 -28.57 -11.19 -0.30
C THR A 751 -28.43 -9.75 -0.79
N LYS A 752 -28.83 -9.47 -2.03
CA LYS A 752 -28.80 -8.10 -2.58
C LYS A 752 -29.71 -7.13 -1.83
N ARG A 753 -30.70 -7.63 -1.09
CA ARG A 753 -31.54 -6.84 -0.18
C ARG A 753 -30.73 -6.28 0.99
N GLN A 754 -29.75 -7.03 1.49
CA GLN A 754 -28.86 -6.58 2.57
C GLN A 754 -27.74 -5.68 2.06
N SER A 755 -27.05 -6.09 0.99
CA SER A 755 -25.99 -5.30 0.36
C SER A 755 -25.72 -5.74 -1.07
N VAL A 756 -26.08 -4.90 -2.03
CA VAL A 756 -25.79 -5.13 -3.46
C VAL A 756 -24.28 -5.28 -3.71
N LEU A 757 -23.45 -4.48 -3.03
CA LEU A 757 -21.99 -4.50 -3.22
C LEU A 757 -21.39 -5.83 -2.73
N ILE A 758 -21.74 -6.26 -1.52
CA ILE A 758 -21.15 -7.47 -0.93
C ILE A 758 -21.69 -8.72 -1.62
N SER A 759 -22.98 -8.75 -1.96
CA SER A 759 -23.58 -9.82 -2.76
C SER A 759 -22.89 -9.95 -4.12
N ASN A 760 -22.63 -8.83 -4.83
CA ASN A 760 -21.87 -8.87 -6.08
C ASN A 760 -20.44 -9.39 -5.88
N LEU A 761 -19.76 -9.00 -4.79
CA LEU A 761 -18.44 -9.53 -4.47
C LEU A 761 -18.50 -11.05 -4.23
N GLU A 762 -19.50 -11.55 -3.50
CA GLU A 762 -19.74 -12.98 -3.30
C GLU A 762 -19.91 -13.71 -4.65
N THR A 763 -20.75 -13.17 -5.54
CA THR A 763 -20.96 -13.69 -6.90
C THR A 763 -19.65 -13.74 -7.70
N TYR A 764 -18.89 -12.63 -7.78
CA TYR A 764 -17.69 -12.55 -8.64
C TYR A 764 -16.47 -13.27 -8.04
N LEU A 765 -16.33 -13.26 -6.72
CA LEU A 765 -15.30 -14.04 -6.04
C LEU A 765 -15.62 -15.53 -6.06
N GLY A 766 -16.86 -15.93 -6.35
CA GLY A 766 -17.29 -17.33 -6.45
C GLY A 766 -17.00 -18.11 -5.18
N THR A 767 -17.18 -17.48 -4.02
CA THR A 767 -16.95 -18.09 -2.70
C THR A 767 -18.02 -19.15 -2.42
N PRO A 768 -17.70 -20.29 -1.78
CA PRO A 768 -18.65 -21.35 -1.46
C PRO A 768 -19.49 -20.98 -0.23
N THR A 769 -20.23 -19.89 -0.34
CA THR A 769 -21.02 -19.29 0.74
C THR A 769 -22.51 -19.58 0.59
N GLY A 770 -23.01 -19.72 -0.65
CA GLY A 770 -24.33 -20.29 -0.94
C GLY A 770 -24.47 -21.71 -0.36
N THR A 771 -25.70 -22.11 -0.06
CA THR A 771 -25.97 -23.34 0.73
C THR A 771 -27.01 -24.21 0.07
N VAL A 772 -26.94 -25.51 0.32
CA VAL A 772 -28.07 -26.43 0.15
C VAL A 772 -28.52 -26.83 1.53
N VAL A 773 -29.81 -26.72 1.79
CA VAL A 773 -30.44 -26.94 3.09
C VAL A 773 -31.40 -28.10 2.97
N HIS A 774 -31.23 -29.13 3.79
CA HIS A 774 -32.24 -30.15 4.03
C HIS A 774 -33.27 -29.59 5.01
N VAL A 775 -34.56 -29.69 4.65
CA VAL A 775 -35.69 -29.27 5.48
C VAL A 775 -36.54 -30.50 5.78
N SER A 776 -36.93 -30.67 7.05
CA SER A 776 -37.85 -31.71 7.51
C SER A 776 -39.03 -31.06 8.23
N LEU A 777 -40.25 -31.51 7.91
CA LEU A 777 -41.50 -31.03 8.48
C LEU A 777 -42.10 -32.00 9.51
N LYS A 778 -41.29 -32.89 10.09
CA LYS A 778 -41.71 -33.84 11.13
C LYS A 778 -42.25 -33.12 12.37
N GLU A 779 -43.26 -33.70 13.01
CA GLU A 779 -43.84 -33.21 14.27
C GLU A 779 -44.36 -31.76 14.25
N SER A 780 -44.77 -31.26 13.08
CA SER A 780 -45.24 -29.87 12.89
C SER A 780 -44.18 -28.81 13.25
N LYS A 781 -42.90 -29.17 13.23
CA LYS A 781 -41.77 -28.23 13.38
C LYS A 781 -40.95 -28.21 12.10
N VAL A 782 -40.45 -27.03 11.75
CA VAL A 782 -39.51 -26.87 10.63
C VAL A 782 -38.10 -27.11 11.15
N GLU A 783 -37.54 -28.27 10.86
CA GLU A 783 -36.14 -28.58 11.10
C GLU A 783 -35.33 -28.33 9.83
N ALA A 784 -34.23 -27.58 9.92
CA ALA A 784 -33.40 -27.28 8.76
C ALA A 784 -31.90 -27.44 9.06
N LYS A 785 -31.16 -28.00 8.10
CA LYS A 785 -29.71 -28.26 8.22
C LYS A 785 -29.01 -27.95 6.91
N VAL A 786 -27.93 -27.17 6.96
CA VAL A 786 -27.05 -26.99 5.80
C VAL A 786 -26.32 -28.31 5.52
N VAL A 787 -26.53 -28.87 4.33
CA VAL A 787 -25.96 -30.17 3.90
C VAL A 787 -24.84 -30.01 2.88
N ALA A 788 -24.83 -28.92 2.10
CA ALA A 788 -23.73 -28.59 1.19
C ALA A 788 -23.54 -27.07 1.07
N ARG A 789 -22.37 -26.66 0.57
CA ARG A 789 -22.07 -25.27 0.21
C ARG A 789 -21.61 -25.18 -1.23
N VAL A 790 -22.34 -24.42 -2.03
CA VAL A 790 -22.10 -24.25 -3.45
C VAL A 790 -22.10 -22.75 -3.77
N PRO A 791 -21.08 -22.21 -4.46
CA PRO A 791 -21.08 -20.80 -4.85
C PRO A 791 -22.27 -20.47 -5.75
N PHE A 792 -23.16 -19.57 -5.33
CA PHE A 792 -24.39 -19.26 -6.07
C PHE A 792 -25.17 -20.55 -6.41
N ALA A 793 -25.64 -21.25 -5.38
CA ALA A 793 -26.45 -22.46 -5.54
C ALA A 793 -27.79 -22.08 -6.17
N ASN A 794 -28.08 -22.67 -7.33
CA ASN A 794 -29.26 -22.35 -8.12
C ASN A 794 -30.17 -23.60 -8.23
N GLY A 795 -30.43 -24.16 -9.41
CA GLY A 795 -31.15 -25.42 -9.56
C GLY A 795 -30.57 -26.59 -8.76
N ILE A 796 -31.44 -27.46 -8.26
CA ILE A 796 -31.10 -28.73 -7.59
C ILE A 796 -31.97 -29.85 -8.16
N GLU A 797 -31.42 -31.06 -8.30
CA GLU A 797 -32.13 -32.24 -8.85
C GLU A 797 -31.58 -33.53 -8.22
N ILE A 798 -32.45 -34.48 -7.83
CA ILE A 798 -32.05 -35.83 -7.44
C ILE A 798 -32.00 -36.72 -8.70
N LEU A 799 -30.81 -37.12 -9.12
CA LEU A 799 -30.65 -37.95 -10.32
C LEU A 799 -30.97 -39.43 -10.07
N ASN A 800 -30.68 -39.90 -8.87
CA ASN A 800 -30.93 -41.26 -8.42
C ASN A 800 -30.88 -41.32 -6.89
N SER A 801 -31.13 -42.50 -6.31
CA SER A 801 -31.16 -42.70 -4.85
C SER A 801 -29.86 -42.35 -4.11
N SER A 802 -28.76 -42.14 -4.83
CA SER A 802 -27.44 -41.85 -4.28
C SER A 802 -26.80 -40.56 -4.78
N THR A 803 -27.40 -39.82 -5.73
CA THR A 803 -26.74 -38.67 -6.37
C THR A 803 -27.66 -37.46 -6.49
N VAL A 804 -27.18 -36.31 -6.00
CA VAL A 804 -27.84 -35.00 -6.10
C VAL A 804 -26.98 -34.06 -6.95
N ALA A 805 -27.57 -33.42 -7.95
CA ALA A 805 -26.94 -32.40 -8.78
C ALA A 805 -27.34 -30.99 -8.29
N VAL A 806 -26.38 -30.07 -8.26
CA VAL A 806 -26.60 -28.67 -7.85
C VAL A 806 -25.90 -27.73 -8.83
N ALA A 807 -26.67 -26.83 -9.43
CA ALA A 807 -26.16 -25.80 -10.32
C ALA A 807 -25.45 -24.69 -9.54
N SER A 808 -24.33 -24.22 -10.11
CA SER A 808 -23.55 -23.10 -9.62
C SER A 808 -23.41 -22.05 -10.71
N SER A 809 -24.22 -21.01 -10.64
CA SER A 809 -24.22 -19.95 -11.65
C SER A 809 -22.89 -19.19 -11.65
N SER A 810 -22.32 -18.89 -10.49
CA SER A 810 -21.06 -18.15 -10.36
C SER A 810 -19.82 -18.93 -10.80
N ARG A 811 -19.88 -20.27 -10.83
CA ARG A 811 -18.77 -21.13 -11.29
C ARG A 811 -18.99 -21.71 -12.68
N ALA A 812 -20.12 -21.41 -13.33
CA ALA A 812 -20.51 -22.00 -14.62
C ALA A 812 -20.39 -23.53 -14.57
N ALA A 813 -21.01 -24.17 -13.58
CA ALA A 813 -20.79 -25.59 -13.31
C ALA A 813 -21.99 -26.26 -12.64
N VAL A 814 -22.12 -27.58 -12.80
CA VAL A 814 -23.01 -28.43 -12.00
C VAL A 814 -22.15 -29.32 -11.11
N TYR A 815 -22.46 -29.34 -9.81
CA TYR A 815 -21.80 -30.15 -8.79
C TYR A 815 -22.63 -31.38 -8.49
N PHE A 816 -22.00 -32.55 -8.43
CA PHE A 816 -22.65 -33.81 -8.07
C PHE A 816 -22.22 -34.20 -6.66
N PHE A 817 -23.19 -34.58 -5.84
CA PHE A 817 -23.01 -35.00 -4.46
C PHE A 817 -23.55 -36.41 -4.26
N ASP A 818 -22.78 -37.25 -3.58
CA ASP A 818 -23.26 -38.54 -3.09
C ASP A 818 -24.06 -38.34 -1.80
N THR A 819 -25.22 -38.97 -1.72
CA THR A 819 -26.15 -38.87 -0.58
C THR A 819 -26.36 -40.23 0.10
N PRO A 820 -25.56 -40.59 1.12
CA PRO A 820 -25.81 -41.82 1.90
C PRO A 820 -27.11 -41.73 2.71
N ASP A 821 -27.53 -40.52 3.08
CA ASP A 821 -28.78 -40.21 3.77
C ASP A 821 -29.21 -38.77 3.43
N PRO A 822 -30.51 -38.43 3.53
CA PRO A 822 -31.05 -37.09 3.23
C PRO A 822 -30.36 -35.91 3.94
N THR A 823 -29.61 -36.14 5.00
CA THR A 823 -28.99 -35.08 5.81
C THR A 823 -27.48 -34.92 5.56
N THR A 824 -26.93 -35.65 4.59
CA THR A 824 -25.50 -35.68 4.30
C THR A 824 -25.24 -35.67 2.79
N LEU A 825 -24.70 -34.57 2.26
CA LEU A 825 -24.23 -34.50 0.87
C LEU A 825 -22.69 -34.48 0.83
N LYS A 826 -22.08 -35.46 0.16
CA LYS A 826 -20.63 -35.55 -0.03
C LYS A 826 -20.26 -35.20 -1.45
N TYR A 827 -19.42 -34.19 -1.65
CA TYR A 827 -18.97 -33.80 -2.98
C TYR A 827 -18.31 -34.99 -3.70
N ASN A 828 -18.78 -35.31 -4.90
CA ASN A 828 -18.25 -36.36 -5.76
C ASN A 828 -17.48 -35.74 -6.93
N SER A 829 -18.18 -35.04 -7.82
CA SER A 829 -17.61 -34.51 -9.06
C SER A 829 -18.28 -33.20 -9.48
N LYS A 830 -17.79 -32.59 -10.57
CA LYS A 830 -18.44 -31.44 -11.20
C LYS A 830 -18.20 -31.44 -12.71
N ILE A 831 -19.14 -30.89 -13.45
CA ILE A 831 -18.97 -30.56 -14.87
C ILE A 831 -18.90 -29.05 -15.03
N LEU A 832 -17.96 -28.59 -15.88
CA LEU A 832 -17.88 -27.18 -16.28
C LEU A 832 -18.74 -26.95 -17.51
N LEU A 833 -19.51 -25.87 -17.49
CA LEU A 833 -20.42 -25.49 -18.54
C LEU A 833 -19.89 -24.25 -19.29
N PRO A 834 -20.19 -24.14 -20.60
CA PRO A 834 -19.87 -22.94 -21.37
C PRO A 834 -20.85 -21.79 -21.10
N PHE A 835 -21.72 -21.90 -20.11
CA PHE A 835 -22.74 -20.93 -19.70
C PHE A 835 -23.00 -21.03 -18.19
N LEU A 836 -23.80 -20.12 -17.66
CA LEU A 836 -24.10 -20.02 -16.24
C LEU A 836 -25.41 -20.76 -15.99
N PRO A 837 -25.41 -21.92 -15.33
CA PRO A 837 -26.64 -22.68 -15.14
C PRO A 837 -27.58 -21.98 -14.15
N ASP A 838 -28.88 -22.13 -14.40
CA ASP A 838 -29.98 -21.66 -13.57
C ASP A 838 -30.69 -22.91 -12.99
N ASN A 839 -31.85 -23.32 -13.49
CA ASN A 839 -32.54 -24.53 -13.03
C ASN A 839 -32.09 -25.82 -13.73
N LEU A 840 -32.32 -26.93 -13.02
CA LEU A 840 -32.03 -28.29 -13.43
C LEU A 840 -33.33 -29.09 -13.49
N SER A 841 -33.41 -30.09 -14.37
CA SER A 841 -34.49 -31.08 -14.31
C SER A 841 -34.02 -32.46 -14.80
N GLY A 842 -34.53 -33.53 -14.23
CA GLY A 842 -34.26 -34.90 -14.68
C GLY A 842 -35.13 -35.35 -15.85
N TYR A 843 -34.56 -36.14 -16.77
CA TYR A 843 -35.32 -36.93 -17.75
C TYR A 843 -34.59 -38.24 -18.08
N GLY A 844 -35.07 -39.36 -17.53
CA GLY A 844 -34.41 -40.65 -17.67
C GLY A 844 -33.01 -40.64 -17.05
N ASP A 845 -31.98 -40.92 -17.84
CA ASP A 845 -30.57 -40.83 -17.44
C ASP A 845 -29.91 -39.48 -17.78
N LYS A 846 -30.70 -38.50 -18.25
CA LYS A 846 -30.23 -37.19 -18.68
C LYS A 846 -30.60 -36.12 -17.67
N LEU A 847 -29.69 -35.17 -17.48
CA LEU A 847 -29.89 -33.93 -16.76
C LEU A 847 -30.09 -32.79 -17.76
N MET A 848 -31.24 -32.13 -17.67
CA MET A 848 -31.56 -30.93 -18.42
C MET A 848 -31.04 -29.72 -17.65
N ILE A 849 -30.41 -28.78 -18.37
CA ILE A 849 -29.74 -27.62 -17.77
C ILE A 849 -30.11 -26.38 -18.58
N ALA A 850 -30.85 -25.46 -17.95
CA ALA A 850 -31.09 -24.14 -18.51
C ALA A 850 -30.14 -23.11 -17.88
N GLY A 851 -29.99 -21.96 -18.53
CA GLY A 851 -29.26 -20.86 -17.94
C GLY A 851 -28.90 -19.76 -18.91
N HIS A 852 -27.85 -19.03 -18.57
CA HIS A 852 -27.54 -17.75 -19.20
C HIS A 852 -26.14 -17.73 -19.78
N ALA A 853 -26.01 -17.34 -21.05
CA ALA A 853 -24.70 -17.30 -21.71
C ALA A 853 -23.82 -16.15 -21.19
N HIS A 854 -24.41 -15.00 -20.86
CA HIS A 854 -23.68 -13.76 -20.60
C HIS A 854 -24.38 -12.85 -19.58
N MET A 855 -23.91 -12.84 -18.32
CA MET A 855 -24.51 -12.00 -17.26
C MET A 855 -24.62 -10.51 -17.62
N PRO A 856 -23.63 -9.85 -18.22
CA PRO A 856 -23.72 -8.40 -18.43
C PRO A 856 -24.87 -7.99 -19.37
N SER A 857 -25.24 -8.82 -20.35
CA SER A 857 -26.42 -8.55 -21.19
C SER A 857 -27.70 -8.87 -20.43
N LEU A 858 -27.73 -9.97 -19.66
CA LEU A 858 -28.87 -10.29 -18.80
C LEU A 858 -29.20 -9.18 -17.80
N VAL A 859 -28.20 -8.67 -17.07
CA VAL A 859 -28.39 -7.57 -16.08
C VAL A 859 -28.98 -6.34 -16.77
N LYS A 860 -28.46 -5.97 -17.94
CA LYS A 860 -29.00 -4.85 -18.73
C LYS A 860 -30.43 -5.10 -19.18
N PHE A 861 -30.72 -6.30 -19.67
CA PHE A 861 -32.04 -6.71 -20.11
C PHE A 861 -33.05 -6.64 -18.95
N THR A 862 -32.74 -7.25 -17.80
CA THR A 862 -33.54 -7.22 -16.57
C THR A 862 -33.86 -5.79 -16.14
N HIS A 863 -32.87 -4.89 -16.04
CA HIS A 863 -33.12 -3.51 -15.62
C HIS A 863 -33.96 -2.69 -16.61
N SER A 864 -34.01 -3.10 -17.88
CA SER A 864 -34.84 -2.45 -18.89
C SER A 864 -36.32 -2.83 -18.76
N ARG A 865 -36.64 -4.03 -18.25
CA ARG A 865 -38.01 -4.58 -18.31
C ARG A 865 -39.05 -3.72 -17.61
N ARG A 866 -38.71 -3.13 -16.45
CA ARG A 866 -39.59 -2.18 -15.73
C ARG A 866 -40.08 -0.98 -16.56
N ILE A 867 -39.38 -0.66 -17.66
CA ILE A 867 -39.77 0.36 -18.64
C ILE A 867 -40.39 -0.31 -19.86
N CYS A 868 -39.73 -1.32 -20.42
CA CYS A 868 -40.11 -1.91 -21.70
C CYS A 868 -41.43 -2.69 -21.68
N ASN A 869 -41.83 -3.19 -20.51
CA ASN A 869 -43.00 -4.03 -20.33
C ASN A 869 -44.15 -3.33 -19.57
N ASP A 870 -43.94 -2.10 -19.12
CA ASP A 870 -44.93 -1.25 -18.46
C ASP A 870 -45.41 -0.18 -19.46
N PRO A 871 -46.66 -0.24 -19.94
CA PRO A 871 -47.16 0.70 -20.96
C PRO A 871 -47.05 2.16 -20.55
N ILE A 872 -47.30 2.47 -19.27
CA ILE A 872 -47.28 3.84 -18.74
C ILE A 872 -45.84 4.36 -18.69
N GLU A 873 -44.91 3.56 -18.17
CA GLU A 873 -43.50 3.94 -18.11
C GLU A 873 -42.85 3.98 -19.50
N TYR A 874 -43.28 3.10 -20.42
CA TYR A 874 -42.85 3.11 -21.83
C TYR A 874 -43.27 4.41 -22.54
N GLU A 875 -44.52 4.84 -22.36
CA GLU A 875 -45.02 6.12 -22.90
C GLU A 875 -44.33 7.34 -22.26
N ARG A 876 -43.90 7.25 -21.00
CA ARG A 876 -43.13 8.32 -20.35
C ARG A 876 -41.64 8.32 -20.71
N ALA A 877 -41.13 7.19 -21.23
CA ALA A 877 -39.72 7.02 -21.52
C ALA A 877 -39.25 7.93 -22.68
N SER A 878 -38.02 8.42 -22.58
CA SER A 878 -37.35 9.15 -23.67
C SER A 878 -37.24 8.28 -24.94
N THR A 879 -37.16 8.90 -26.13
CA THR A 879 -36.99 8.20 -27.42
C THR A 879 -35.85 7.19 -27.37
N LYS A 880 -34.70 7.56 -26.80
CA LYS A 880 -33.53 6.69 -26.64
C LYS A 880 -33.80 5.45 -25.76
N ALA A 881 -34.65 5.60 -24.74
CA ALA A 881 -35.01 4.48 -23.87
C ALA A 881 -35.97 3.50 -24.57
N ARG A 882 -36.87 4.00 -25.43
CA ARG A 882 -37.75 3.16 -26.26
C ARG A 882 -36.97 2.41 -27.34
N GLU A 883 -36.07 3.09 -28.07
CA GLU A 883 -35.14 2.45 -29.00
C GLU A 883 -34.27 1.38 -28.31
N TYR A 884 -33.89 1.63 -27.05
CA TYR A 884 -33.15 0.66 -26.26
C TYR A 884 -34.00 -0.58 -25.92
N CYS A 885 -35.30 -0.44 -25.67
CA CYS A 885 -36.20 -1.57 -25.43
C CYS A 885 -36.32 -2.52 -26.64
N GLU A 886 -36.23 -1.98 -27.86
CA GLU A 886 -36.28 -2.74 -29.12
C GLU A 886 -34.95 -3.45 -29.43
N THR A 887 -33.83 -2.91 -28.94
CA THR A 887 -32.48 -3.39 -29.30
C THR A 887 -31.76 -4.16 -28.20
N VAL A 888 -32.26 -4.12 -26.96
CA VAL A 888 -31.64 -4.83 -25.84
C VAL A 888 -31.92 -6.33 -25.92
N GLU A 889 -30.86 -7.11 -26.01
CA GLU A 889 -30.91 -8.58 -26.05
C GLU A 889 -30.41 -9.20 -24.74
N ALA A 890 -30.99 -10.35 -24.38
CA ALA A 890 -30.42 -11.27 -23.39
C ALA A 890 -30.21 -12.64 -24.02
N THR A 891 -29.12 -13.28 -23.64
CA THR A 891 -28.72 -14.58 -24.18
C THR A 891 -29.33 -15.72 -23.37
N SER A 892 -29.75 -16.77 -24.05
CA SER A 892 -30.26 -18.00 -23.45
C SER A 892 -29.38 -19.20 -23.77
N TRP A 893 -29.47 -20.22 -22.92
CA TRP A 893 -28.82 -21.49 -23.11
C TRP A 893 -29.66 -22.61 -22.49
N ALA A 894 -29.95 -23.64 -23.28
CA ALA A 894 -30.52 -24.90 -22.82
C ALA A 894 -29.64 -26.05 -23.32
N ALA A 895 -29.38 -27.03 -22.45
CA ALA A 895 -28.54 -28.18 -22.75
C ALA A 895 -29.08 -29.46 -22.07
N GLU A 896 -28.68 -30.62 -22.59
CA GLU A 896 -28.82 -31.92 -21.92
C GLU A 896 -27.43 -32.50 -21.62
N TRP A 897 -27.29 -33.22 -20.52
CA TRP A 897 -26.06 -33.89 -20.12
C TRP A 897 -26.33 -35.32 -19.64
N SER A 898 -25.47 -36.26 -20.00
CA SER A 898 -25.40 -37.59 -19.38
C SER A 898 -23.95 -38.05 -19.27
N ASP A 899 -23.68 -39.04 -18.42
CA ASP A 899 -22.34 -39.64 -18.30
C ASP A 899 -21.86 -40.29 -19.62
N SER A 900 -22.79 -40.80 -20.43
CA SER A 900 -22.51 -41.51 -21.68
C SER A 900 -22.26 -40.59 -22.87
N GLU A 901 -23.01 -39.49 -22.98
CA GLU A 901 -22.98 -38.59 -24.15
C GLU A 901 -22.24 -37.26 -23.87
N GLY A 902 -22.03 -36.91 -22.60
CA GLY A 902 -21.50 -35.61 -22.20
C GLY A 902 -22.51 -34.47 -22.42
N LEU A 903 -22.02 -33.23 -22.49
CA LEU A 903 -22.87 -32.05 -22.63
C LEU A 903 -23.26 -31.81 -24.10
N LYS A 904 -24.56 -31.74 -24.35
CA LYS A 904 -25.13 -31.42 -25.66
C LYS A 904 -26.01 -30.17 -25.57
N ASN A 905 -25.65 -29.14 -26.34
CA ASN A 905 -26.42 -27.90 -26.41
C ASN A 905 -27.69 -28.13 -27.24
N LEU A 906 -28.83 -27.73 -26.70
CA LEU A 906 -30.14 -27.83 -27.33
C LEU A 906 -30.52 -26.49 -27.99
N TYR A 907 -30.40 -25.40 -27.26
CA TYR A 907 -30.74 -24.05 -27.72
C TYR A 907 -29.74 -23.03 -27.18
N VAL A 908 -29.21 -22.18 -28.06
CA VAL A 908 -28.33 -21.05 -27.72
C VAL A 908 -28.65 -19.90 -28.67
N ASP A 909 -29.36 -18.88 -28.19
CA ASP A 909 -29.70 -17.71 -28.99
C ASP A 909 -30.08 -16.51 -28.09
N THR A 910 -30.46 -15.39 -28.72
CA THR A 910 -31.08 -14.21 -28.12
C THR A 910 -32.58 -14.09 -28.44
N GLU A 911 -33.10 -14.89 -29.37
CA GLU A 911 -34.51 -14.85 -29.82
C GLU A 911 -35.49 -15.07 -28.64
N TYR A 912 -35.30 -16.13 -27.86
CA TYR A 912 -35.99 -16.33 -26.60
C TYR A 912 -35.00 -16.02 -25.46
N PRO A 913 -35.18 -14.92 -24.71
CA PRO A 913 -34.17 -14.41 -23.79
C PRO A 913 -34.21 -15.07 -22.42
N SER A 914 -33.07 -15.08 -21.72
CA SER A 914 -32.97 -15.41 -20.29
C SER A 914 -33.56 -16.77 -19.87
N SER A 915 -33.33 -17.83 -20.63
CA SER A 915 -33.83 -19.18 -20.28
C SER A 915 -33.47 -19.56 -18.84
N SER A 916 -34.45 -19.99 -18.06
CA SER A 916 -34.33 -20.31 -16.63
C SER A 916 -34.54 -21.79 -16.34
N THR A 917 -35.54 -22.42 -16.99
CA THR A 917 -35.81 -23.86 -16.85
C THR A 917 -36.00 -24.52 -18.21
N VAL A 918 -35.52 -25.76 -18.34
CA VAL A 918 -35.78 -26.61 -19.51
C VAL A 918 -36.19 -27.98 -19.04
N VAL A 919 -37.41 -28.40 -19.41
CA VAL A 919 -37.97 -29.71 -19.09
C VAL A 919 -38.23 -30.51 -20.35
N LYS A 920 -38.17 -31.83 -20.20
CA LYS A 920 -38.39 -32.80 -21.26
C LYS A 920 -39.29 -33.92 -20.72
N GLY A 921 -40.29 -34.28 -21.49
CA GLY A 921 -41.19 -35.39 -21.21
C GLY A 921 -41.51 -36.18 -22.47
N LYS A 922 -42.35 -37.21 -22.34
CA LYS A 922 -42.83 -37.98 -23.51
C LYS A 922 -43.62 -37.08 -24.46
N GLY A 923 -43.04 -36.73 -25.60
CA GLY A 923 -43.74 -35.95 -26.63
C GLY A 923 -43.74 -34.44 -26.43
N VAL A 924 -43.10 -33.93 -25.37
CA VAL A 924 -43.12 -32.51 -24.99
C VAL A 924 -41.75 -32.05 -24.50
N GLY A 925 -41.38 -30.82 -24.80
CA GLY A 925 -40.32 -30.11 -24.12
C GLY A 925 -40.69 -28.65 -23.98
N ILE A 926 -40.28 -28.02 -22.89
CA ILE A 926 -40.63 -26.62 -22.59
C ILE A 926 -39.38 -25.92 -22.11
N ILE A 927 -39.11 -24.72 -22.63
CA ILE A 927 -38.10 -23.81 -22.11
C ILE A 927 -38.82 -22.56 -21.58
N THR A 928 -38.62 -22.23 -20.32
CA THR A 928 -39.10 -20.99 -19.70
C THR A 928 -37.97 -19.97 -19.56
N GLY A 929 -38.31 -18.72 -19.25
CA GLY A 929 -37.33 -17.64 -19.17
C GLY A 929 -37.65 -16.61 -18.10
N LEU A 930 -36.61 -16.26 -17.34
CA LEU A 930 -36.66 -15.38 -16.16
C LEU A 930 -37.31 -14.02 -16.43
N TYR A 931 -37.12 -13.47 -17.63
CA TYR A 931 -37.70 -12.21 -18.10
C TYR A 931 -38.27 -12.31 -19.53
N ALA A 932 -38.54 -13.53 -19.99
CA ALA A 932 -39.11 -13.78 -21.32
C ALA A 932 -40.63 -13.56 -21.31
N LYS A 933 -41.19 -13.24 -22.48
CA LYS A 933 -42.64 -13.30 -22.71
C LYS A 933 -42.99 -14.69 -23.22
N GLY A 934 -44.00 -15.33 -22.63
CA GLY A 934 -44.43 -16.67 -23.02
C GLY A 934 -43.44 -17.77 -22.64
N ILE A 935 -43.70 -18.97 -23.15
CA ILE A 935 -42.83 -20.16 -23.03
C ILE A 935 -42.43 -20.63 -24.42
N MET A 936 -41.26 -21.23 -24.55
CA MET A 936 -40.81 -21.83 -25.81
C MET A 936 -41.16 -23.32 -25.85
N ASP A 937 -41.92 -23.71 -26.88
CA ASP A 937 -42.37 -25.08 -27.16
C ASP A 937 -41.70 -25.61 -28.45
N PRO A 938 -40.65 -26.44 -28.34
CA PRO A 938 -40.01 -27.12 -29.45
C PRO A 938 -40.86 -28.23 -30.09
N GLU A 939 -41.14 -28.08 -31.38
CA GLU A 939 -42.10 -28.90 -32.12
C GLU A 939 -41.54 -30.28 -32.55
N TYR A 940 -40.22 -30.44 -32.72
CA TYR A 940 -39.65 -31.60 -33.43
C TYR A 940 -38.78 -32.57 -32.60
N LEU A 941 -37.94 -32.11 -31.67
CA LEU A 941 -36.97 -33.01 -31.01
C LEU A 941 -37.48 -33.82 -29.82
N PHE A 942 -38.60 -33.42 -29.21
CA PHE A 942 -39.17 -34.14 -28.07
C PHE A 942 -40.32 -35.08 -28.45
N LYS A 943 -40.80 -35.04 -29.70
CA LYS A 943 -41.90 -35.88 -30.23
C LYS A 943 -41.49 -37.23 -30.81
N GLN A 944 -40.19 -37.53 -30.97
CA GLN A 944 -39.73 -38.80 -31.55
C GLN A 944 -39.17 -39.78 -30.49
N THR A 945 -40.02 -40.71 -30.05
CA THR A 945 -39.58 -42.04 -29.58
C THR A 945 -40.42 -43.14 -30.23
N SER A 946 -40.45 -43.19 -31.58
CA SER A 946 -40.82 -44.40 -32.33
C SER A 946 -40.81 -44.15 -33.84
N ARG A 947 -39.76 -44.60 -34.53
CA ARG A 947 -39.84 -45.32 -35.82
C ARG A 947 -38.45 -45.70 -36.33
N LEU A 948 -38.24 -47.00 -36.47
CA LEU A 948 -37.17 -47.62 -37.25
C LEU A 948 -37.22 -47.15 -38.71
N PHE A 949 -36.05 -46.97 -39.35
CA PHE A 949 -35.59 -47.64 -40.59
C PHE A 949 -34.38 -46.89 -41.22
N LEU A 950 -33.18 -47.49 -41.09
CA LEU A 950 -32.23 -47.97 -42.12
C LEU A 950 -31.96 -47.18 -43.45
N PRO A 951 -30.81 -47.41 -44.13
CA PRO A 951 -29.85 -46.38 -44.53
C PRO A 951 -29.52 -46.35 -46.04
N SER A 952 -28.91 -45.27 -46.53
CA SER A 952 -28.10 -45.27 -47.77
C SER A 952 -27.29 -43.95 -47.87
N LEU A 953 -25.97 -44.05 -47.74
CA LEU A 953 -24.95 -44.04 -48.81
C LEU A 953 -24.53 -42.62 -49.24
N ASN A 954 -23.33 -42.18 -48.80
CA ASN A 954 -22.20 -42.03 -49.72
C ASN A 954 -20.86 -41.74 -48.99
N LEU A 955 -19.99 -42.76 -49.03
CA LEU A 955 -18.56 -42.73 -49.44
C LEU A 955 -17.52 -41.88 -48.64
N LEU A 956 -16.88 -42.55 -47.65
CA LEU A 956 -15.45 -42.96 -47.51
C LEU A 956 -14.33 -42.25 -48.35
N PRO A 957 -13.00 -42.42 -48.04
CA PRO A 957 -12.31 -42.95 -46.84
C PRO A 957 -11.12 -42.04 -46.37
N TYR A 958 -10.58 -42.13 -45.16
CA TYR A 958 -9.48 -43.01 -44.71
C TYR A 958 -9.37 -42.83 -43.17
N VAL A 959 -9.54 -43.86 -42.31
CA VAL A 959 -8.53 -44.89 -41.92
C VAL A 959 -7.38 -44.22 -41.16
N LEU A 960 -6.95 -44.57 -39.94
CA LEU A 960 -7.18 -45.63 -38.92
C LEU A 960 -6.11 -45.26 -37.83
N ILE A 961 -6.19 -45.52 -36.52
CA ILE A 961 -6.08 -46.76 -35.74
C ILE A 961 -6.27 -46.27 -34.27
N THR A 962 -7.37 -46.53 -33.54
CA THR A 962 -7.73 -47.77 -32.78
C THR A 962 -6.68 -48.12 -31.70
N THR A 963 -6.92 -48.61 -30.49
CA THR A 963 -8.04 -49.34 -29.84
C THR A 963 -7.64 -49.60 -28.37
N SER A 964 -8.60 -49.61 -27.43
CA SER A 964 -9.00 -50.78 -26.60
C SER A 964 -8.22 -50.94 -25.28
N ASN A 965 -8.73 -51.44 -24.15
CA ASN A 965 -10.05 -51.89 -23.68
C ASN A 965 -9.96 -52.16 -22.15
N PHE A 966 -11.09 -52.02 -21.44
CA PHE A 966 -11.64 -52.79 -20.29
C PHE A 966 -10.75 -53.33 -19.12
N LEU A 967 -11.05 -52.80 -17.91
CA LEU A 967 -11.23 -53.38 -16.52
C LEU A 967 -10.21 -54.42 -15.95
N PRO A 968 -10.03 -54.59 -14.60
CA PRO A 968 -10.69 -54.00 -13.41
C PRO A 968 -9.71 -53.34 -12.38
N GLN A 969 -10.23 -52.62 -11.38
CA GLN A 969 -9.43 -52.15 -10.23
C GLN A 969 -9.22 -53.24 -9.17
N PRO A 970 -8.04 -53.25 -8.50
CA PRO A 970 -8.03 -53.41 -7.04
C PRO A 970 -7.07 -52.43 -6.31
N ASP A 971 -7.57 -51.95 -5.16
CA ASP A 971 -6.90 -51.56 -3.89
C ASP A 971 -5.81 -50.45 -3.86
N PRO A 972 -6.06 -49.29 -3.20
CA PRO A 972 -5.19 -48.11 -3.26
C PRO A 972 -4.10 -48.07 -2.17
N ASN A 973 -3.13 -49.00 -2.18
CA ASN A 973 -1.99 -48.94 -1.24
C ASN A 973 -0.59 -49.32 -1.79
N SER A 974 -0.34 -49.27 -3.12
CA SER A 974 0.98 -49.65 -3.67
C SER A 974 1.61 -48.72 -4.74
N GLN A 975 1.07 -47.53 -5.02
CA GLN A 975 1.52 -46.73 -6.18
C GLN A 975 2.86 -45.99 -6.09
N ASN A 976 3.55 -45.92 -4.94
CA ASN A 976 4.77 -45.10 -4.82
C ASN A 976 6.09 -45.79 -5.19
N ALA A 977 6.12 -47.10 -5.45
CA ALA A 977 7.38 -47.82 -5.72
C ALA A 977 7.66 -48.08 -7.22
N TYR A 978 6.64 -48.13 -8.09
CA TYR A 978 6.82 -48.50 -9.51
C TYR A 978 7.02 -47.32 -10.48
N GLN A 979 6.68 -46.08 -10.10
CA GLN A 979 6.89 -44.90 -10.96
C GLN A 979 8.35 -44.44 -11.04
N GLN A 980 9.18 -44.73 -10.02
CA GLN A 980 10.59 -44.30 -10.02
C GLN A 980 11.49 -45.18 -10.91
N GLU A 981 11.11 -46.43 -11.18
CA GLU A 981 11.91 -47.35 -11.99
C GLU A 981 11.62 -47.20 -13.51
N GLY A 982 10.39 -46.83 -13.88
CA GLY A 982 10.00 -46.54 -15.26
C GLY A 982 10.62 -45.25 -15.82
N GLN A 983 10.72 -44.19 -15.00
CA GLN A 983 11.34 -42.92 -15.43
C GLN A 983 12.87 -43.05 -15.61
N LYS A 984 13.55 -43.89 -14.81
CA LYS A 984 14.98 -44.17 -14.99
C LYS A 984 15.28 -44.92 -16.30
N LYS A 985 14.41 -45.86 -16.71
CA LYS A 985 14.57 -46.61 -17.97
C LYS A 985 14.24 -45.78 -19.22
N GLN A 986 13.33 -44.81 -19.15
CA GLN A 986 13.08 -43.87 -20.27
C GLN A 986 14.21 -42.83 -20.42
N GLY A 987 14.79 -42.34 -19.32
CA GLY A 987 15.94 -41.43 -19.38
C GLY A 987 17.17 -42.05 -20.04
N ALA A 988 17.47 -43.31 -19.72
CA ALA A 988 18.60 -44.04 -20.30
C ALA A 988 18.44 -44.31 -21.81
N ARG A 989 17.22 -44.54 -22.29
CA ARG A 989 16.94 -44.71 -23.74
C ARG A 989 17.03 -43.40 -24.52
N ALA A 990 16.68 -42.26 -23.91
CA ALA A 990 16.80 -40.94 -24.54
C ALA A 990 18.26 -40.45 -24.62
N ASP A 991 19.08 -40.73 -23.60
CA ASP A 991 20.51 -40.41 -23.60
C ASP A 991 21.28 -41.29 -24.61
N ALA A 992 20.89 -42.56 -24.79
CA ALA A 992 21.46 -43.45 -25.81
C ALA A 992 21.08 -43.05 -27.27
N ALA A 993 19.98 -42.30 -27.45
CA ALA A 993 19.50 -41.83 -28.75
C ALA A 993 19.98 -40.41 -29.10
N GLY A 994 20.74 -39.74 -28.23
CA GLY A 994 21.31 -38.41 -28.48
C GLY A 994 20.29 -37.27 -28.64
N THR A 995 19.04 -37.44 -28.19
CA THR A 995 17.93 -36.50 -28.45
C THR A 995 17.62 -35.53 -27.29
N ARG A 996 18.44 -35.52 -26.23
CA ARG A 996 18.20 -34.67 -25.06
C ARG A 996 18.70 -33.24 -25.28
N ALA A 997 17.76 -32.28 -25.32
CA ALA A 997 18.09 -30.86 -25.33
C ALA A 997 18.81 -30.45 -24.03
N PRO A 998 19.87 -29.62 -24.09
CA PRO A 998 20.61 -29.20 -22.91
C PRO A 998 19.70 -28.39 -21.97
N VAL A 999 19.76 -28.73 -20.69
CA VAL A 999 18.98 -28.11 -19.61
C VAL A 999 19.99 -27.55 -18.59
N LYS A 1000 19.74 -26.35 -18.06
CA LYS A 1000 20.57 -25.79 -16.97
C LYS A 1000 20.41 -26.65 -15.71
N ALA A 1001 21.34 -26.55 -14.76
CA ALA A 1001 21.31 -27.28 -13.49
C ALA A 1001 20.03 -27.07 -12.64
N ASN A 1002 19.25 -26.03 -12.96
CA ASN A 1002 17.95 -25.73 -12.34
C ASN A 1002 16.74 -26.21 -13.16
N GLY A 1003 16.93 -27.08 -14.17
CA GLY A 1003 15.85 -27.71 -14.93
C GLY A 1003 15.22 -26.86 -16.04
N LEU A 1004 15.75 -25.65 -16.32
CA LEU A 1004 15.26 -24.80 -17.41
C LEU A 1004 15.93 -25.13 -18.76
N PRO A 1005 15.17 -25.25 -19.86
CA PRO A 1005 15.72 -25.49 -21.21
C PRO A 1005 16.71 -24.40 -21.63
N VAL A 1006 17.87 -24.80 -22.16
CA VAL A 1006 18.80 -23.85 -22.80
C VAL A 1006 18.19 -23.44 -24.13
N LYS A 1007 17.62 -22.22 -24.20
CA LYS A 1007 17.17 -21.65 -25.47
C LYS A 1007 18.38 -21.50 -26.41
N PRO A 1008 18.28 -21.94 -27.68
CA PRO A 1008 19.36 -21.73 -28.64
C PRO A 1008 19.62 -20.23 -28.83
N PRO A 1009 20.88 -19.81 -29.05
CA PRO A 1009 21.21 -18.41 -29.34
C PRO A 1009 20.42 -17.95 -30.56
N LYS A 1010 19.82 -16.75 -30.47
CA LYS A 1010 19.09 -16.19 -31.62
C LYS A 1010 20.10 -15.91 -32.75
N PRO A 1011 19.74 -16.17 -34.01
CA PRO A 1011 20.62 -15.88 -35.13
C PRO A 1011 20.96 -14.38 -35.16
N THR A 1012 22.22 -14.10 -35.47
CA THR A 1012 22.82 -12.77 -35.50
C THR A 1012 23.42 -12.50 -36.87
N SER A 1013 23.47 -11.23 -37.24
CA SER A 1013 24.20 -10.75 -38.41
C SER A 1013 25.28 -9.78 -37.96
N ILE A 1014 26.36 -9.69 -38.74
CA ILE A 1014 27.50 -8.81 -38.45
C ILE A 1014 27.52 -7.66 -39.46
N CYS A 1015 27.54 -6.43 -38.96
CA CYS A 1015 27.57 -5.24 -39.80
C CYS A 1015 28.88 -5.20 -40.58
N GLN A 1016 28.81 -5.10 -41.91
CA GLN A 1016 30.02 -5.09 -42.74
C GLN A 1016 30.88 -3.83 -42.58
N ASN A 1017 30.31 -2.72 -42.07
CA ASN A 1017 31.07 -1.49 -41.80
C ASN A 1017 31.82 -1.56 -40.46
N CYS A 1018 31.09 -1.71 -39.35
CA CYS A 1018 31.65 -1.58 -38.00
C CYS A 1018 31.86 -2.91 -37.26
N ARG A 1019 31.54 -4.05 -37.91
CA ARG A 1019 31.68 -5.42 -37.37
C ARG A 1019 30.87 -5.69 -36.10
N LYS A 1020 29.89 -4.83 -35.79
CA LYS A 1020 28.96 -5.04 -34.67
C LYS A 1020 27.98 -6.16 -35.00
N GLU A 1021 27.89 -7.13 -34.10
CA GLU A 1021 26.97 -8.25 -34.18
C GLU A 1021 25.61 -7.87 -33.57
N ILE A 1022 24.53 -8.09 -34.31
CA ILE A 1022 23.16 -7.74 -33.91
C ILE A 1022 22.23 -8.90 -34.24
N VAL A 1023 21.24 -9.16 -33.38
CA VAL A 1023 20.24 -10.21 -33.58
C VAL A 1023 19.40 -9.90 -34.82
N ASN A 1024 19.40 -10.80 -35.80
CA ASN A 1024 18.80 -10.56 -37.11
C ASN A 1024 17.32 -10.93 -37.22
N THR A 1025 16.75 -11.52 -36.16
CA THR A 1025 15.32 -11.85 -36.10
C THR A 1025 14.41 -10.61 -36.08
N ASN A 1026 14.97 -9.41 -35.87
CA ASN A 1026 14.25 -8.14 -35.94
C ASN A 1026 14.95 -7.18 -36.91
N LYS A 1027 14.49 -7.17 -38.17
CA LYS A 1027 15.06 -6.34 -39.23
C LYS A 1027 15.09 -4.84 -38.88
N LEU A 1028 14.12 -4.34 -38.10
CA LEU A 1028 14.08 -2.93 -37.67
C LEU A 1028 15.34 -2.52 -36.88
N GLN A 1029 15.91 -3.42 -36.08
CA GLN A 1029 17.15 -3.13 -35.33
C GLN A 1029 18.37 -3.00 -36.24
N LEU A 1030 18.41 -3.78 -37.32
CA LEU A 1030 19.47 -3.71 -38.33
C LEU A 1030 19.37 -2.41 -39.14
N GLU A 1031 18.16 -1.97 -39.48
CA GLU A 1031 17.91 -0.68 -40.17
C GLU A 1031 18.34 0.52 -39.31
N VAL A 1032 17.90 0.57 -38.06
CA VAL A 1032 18.29 1.64 -37.11
C VAL A 1032 19.81 1.66 -36.89
N HIS A 1033 20.47 0.50 -36.92
CA HIS A 1033 21.93 0.46 -36.86
C HIS A 1033 22.58 0.97 -38.15
N ALA A 1034 22.04 0.64 -39.33
CA ALA A 1034 22.57 1.12 -40.60
C ALA A 1034 22.50 2.65 -40.72
N GLU A 1035 21.48 3.29 -40.13
CA GLU A 1035 21.36 4.76 -40.05
C GLU A 1035 22.48 5.43 -39.23
N THR A 1036 23.23 4.68 -38.42
CA THR A 1036 24.40 5.21 -37.71
C THR A 1036 25.63 5.38 -38.63
N HIS A 1037 25.56 4.87 -39.86
CA HIS A 1037 26.60 5.00 -40.89
C HIS A 1037 26.15 5.98 -41.97
N ASP A 1038 27.10 6.52 -42.74
CA ASP A 1038 26.76 7.42 -43.85
C ASP A 1038 25.93 6.68 -44.90
N ALA A 1039 24.66 7.07 -45.04
CA ALA A 1039 23.68 6.40 -45.91
C ALA A 1039 24.07 6.38 -47.40
N LYS A 1040 24.94 7.29 -47.87
CA LYS A 1040 25.42 7.29 -49.27
C LYS A 1040 26.54 6.28 -49.49
N LEU A 1041 27.36 6.00 -48.48
CA LEU A 1041 28.52 5.11 -48.58
C LEU A 1041 28.21 3.69 -48.08
N TRP A 1042 27.31 3.58 -47.10
CA TRP A 1042 26.94 2.38 -46.37
C TRP A 1042 25.42 2.28 -46.19
N PRO A 1043 24.63 2.11 -47.27
CA PRO A 1043 23.20 1.83 -47.17
C PRO A 1043 22.95 0.48 -46.48
N LYS A 1044 21.72 0.24 -46.01
CA LYS A 1044 21.38 -0.93 -45.18
C LYS A 1044 21.68 -2.26 -45.88
N GLU A 1045 21.51 -2.33 -47.20
CA GLU A 1045 21.82 -3.49 -48.05
C GLU A 1045 23.32 -3.78 -48.07
N LYS A 1046 24.16 -2.74 -47.95
CA LYS A 1046 25.62 -2.87 -47.87
C LYS A 1046 26.10 -3.19 -46.46
N CYS A 1047 25.41 -2.70 -45.43
CA CYS A 1047 25.68 -3.06 -44.04
C CYS A 1047 25.33 -4.51 -43.73
N TRP A 1048 24.26 -5.03 -44.35
CA TRP A 1048 23.62 -6.31 -44.04
C TRP A 1048 23.22 -7.09 -45.31
N PRO A 1049 24.18 -7.48 -46.16
CA PRO A 1049 23.90 -8.02 -47.50
C PRO A 1049 23.13 -9.36 -47.51
N ASN A 1050 23.11 -10.07 -46.38
CA ASN A 1050 22.39 -11.33 -46.24
C ASN A 1050 20.98 -11.15 -45.68
N ASP A 1051 20.67 -10.01 -45.05
CA ASP A 1051 19.38 -9.75 -44.41
C ASP A 1051 18.50 -8.79 -45.22
N PHE A 1052 19.10 -7.95 -46.06
CA PHE A 1052 18.45 -7.01 -46.96
C PHE A 1052 19.03 -7.21 -48.37
N GLN A 1053 18.56 -8.25 -49.06
CA GLN A 1053 18.72 -8.44 -50.50
C GLN A 1053 17.63 -7.69 -51.25
#